data_AF-T0QMV0-F1
#
_entry.id   AF-T0QMV0-F1
#
_cell.length_a   1.000
_cell.length_b   1.000
_cell.length_c   1.000
_cell.angle_alpha   90.00
_cell.angle_beta   90.00
_cell.angle_gamma   90.00
#
_symmetry.space_group_name_H-M   'P 1'
#
loop_
_entity.id
_entity.type
_entity.pdbx_description
1 polymer ?
#
loop_
_entity_poly.entity_id
_entity_poly.type
_entity_poly.pdbx_seq_one_letter_code
_entity_poly.pdbx_strand_id
1 'polypeptide(L)'
;MREASSGECEPTCPCPLNCKTLTVTTWSCCGYGAYHHVSPSVLWLLVISLTLAAHRRHHLFADFCRSANELHDIQTQALGVVVARRKRIIFGKLRSDPKRLLMLGAMWAELGGFSYCAIQLLLYQLHDNTFYGQANGRWRLATFITLSLVLGFVECLPGGRFTRRFRPWRDKIGAPFLYDTVFMTFMYAIIDVAGCSNDLDAVSFGGQSCADPSLYWIFFGLGVMVFSAFFWGTLLYKKRLADDVYAVRFRFQTAFNALMTCTRTACALGFYTIEKALLVFDAWIVIFGFSAINLVLFGSLLYYNFRCQPCLGVGYFPNNLRALSFGTSCYTTLVLCLVTLLVHWTADRTLGLWVVQIAAGLYPLVAAGLWRWNSHRAKDYEVPNLDLLASLSHDCIRVRAIAAVSVTLENDARCDTEIQAIVVGLNDTLIFAMHHETAYAIAYACQAMWFLWYRNFDLSDQILESTSDPLWPLGRWAPEPRDCSSHSAKASMTHPATLVKKGFWQRRHVPSLATMDSALVRLVEKATDMDHTMCATNRIADAPVVHQCFENGVKKLIGLLYAPCYHARRIAAKTLQEMYDAGAIQVRKETFFQMAVTLVAVPVHSRAVAAARTLVSFVVTQEATWVASAMADKMTLVLVSEALVQRVFDVEFLSSVTQVLSTVMSTLVAMSTPQPVTYLSLPMVSALLSLQDMSVPPLVAAQIDTILANIHSSHHGESMTRRASFSTRVTPADKDMVVSTETVLLTPVQVAAVLDRQRQRHELLTAATTLIDDGFAQQRTMLELQPSTRVAVEAAFPQGQAPPRMLGYVESQVPAAAFAYVCRIAHLEPPGPRTASLARIASLTRVRPASIDAYVDEKGIVQCSGFS
;
A
#
# COMPACT_ATOMS: atom_id res chain seq x y z
N MET A 1 -62.44 36.31 -2.81
CA MET A 1 -63.31 35.14 -3.05
C MET A 1 -62.64 34.21 -4.06
N ARG A 2 -61.87 33.25 -3.54
CA ARG A 2 -61.54 31.96 -4.16
C ARG A 2 -61.31 31.01 -3.01
N GLU A 3 -61.94 29.85 -3.12
CA GLU A 3 -62.29 28.94 -2.03
C GLU A 3 -61.10 28.47 -1.21
N ALA A 4 -61.26 28.61 0.11
CA ALA A 4 -60.53 27.86 1.09
C ALA A 4 -60.98 26.40 0.98
N SER A 5 -60.15 25.55 0.35
CA SER A 5 -60.25 24.12 0.54
C SER A 5 -59.87 23.82 1.99
N SER A 6 -60.87 23.46 2.78
CA SER A 6 -60.73 22.85 4.10
C SER A 6 -59.82 21.62 3.99
N GLY A 7 -58.54 21.81 4.29
CA GLY A 7 -57.65 20.70 4.60
C GLY A 7 -58.14 20.07 5.89
N GLU A 8 -58.41 18.77 5.85
CA GLU A 8 -58.61 17.96 7.03
C GLU A 8 -57.42 18.18 7.97
N CYS A 9 -57.69 18.79 9.13
CA CYS A 9 -56.68 18.89 10.19
C CYS A 9 -56.33 17.47 10.64
N GLU A 10 -55.04 17.12 10.58
CA GLU A 10 -54.51 16.02 11.37
C GLU A 10 -54.94 16.18 12.84
N PRO A 11 -55.36 15.09 13.52
CA PRO A 11 -56.06 15.14 14.81
C PRO A 11 -55.22 15.63 16.01
N THR A 12 -54.06 16.24 15.79
CA THR A 12 -53.09 16.63 16.84
C THR A 12 -52.77 18.12 16.93
N CYS A 13 -53.24 18.99 16.01
CA CYS A 13 -53.03 20.44 16.14
C CYS A 13 -54.19 21.12 16.89
N PRO A 14 -54.01 21.63 18.13
CA PRO A 14 -54.96 22.58 18.69
C PRO A 14 -54.93 23.86 17.83
N CYS A 15 -56.12 24.40 17.52
CA CYS A 15 -56.43 25.52 16.63
C CYS A 15 -55.35 26.63 16.45
N PRO A 16 -55.36 27.37 15.31
CA PRO A 16 -54.39 28.42 14.95
C PRO A 16 -54.29 29.65 15.90
N LEU A 17 -54.92 29.62 17.07
CA LEU A 17 -54.93 30.70 18.06
C LEU A 17 -53.64 30.81 18.91
N ASN A 18 -52.75 29.81 18.90
CA ASN A 18 -51.54 29.78 19.75
C ASN A 18 -50.20 30.02 19.02
N CYS A 19 -50.18 30.55 17.79
CA CYS A 19 -48.93 30.92 17.11
C CYS A 19 -48.27 32.21 17.66
N LYS A 20 -48.73 32.75 18.80
CA LYS A 20 -48.11 33.90 19.48
C LYS A 20 -46.81 33.54 20.19
N THR A 21 -46.64 32.29 20.61
CA THR A 21 -45.41 31.76 21.22
C THR A 21 -44.98 30.56 20.39
N LEU A 22 -43.99 30.76 19.51
CA LEU A 22 -43.47 29.68 18.69
C LEU A 22 -42.53 28.78 19.51
N THR A 23 -42.93 27.52 19.63
CA THR A 23 -42.10 26.41 20.10
C THR A 23 -41.87 25.43 18.97
N VAL A 24 -40.86 24.57 19.08
CA VAL A 24 -40.49 23.59 18.05
C VAL A 24 -41.66 22.66 17.72
N THR A 25 -42.46 22.29 18.72
CA THR A 25 -43.64 21.44 18.59
C THR A 25 -44.80 22.11 17.83
N THR A 26 -44.81 23.44 17.70
CA THR A 26 -45.86 24.20 17.02
C THR A 26 -45.52 24.58 15.58
N TRP A 27 -44.31 24.31 15.10
CA TRP A 27 -43.87 24.68 13.75
C TRP A 27 -44.79 24.11 12.66
N SER A 28 -45.17 22.83 12.74
CA SER A 28 -46.10 22.21 11.79
C SER A 28 -47.46 22.92 11.75
N CYS A 29 -48.01 23.28 12.91
CA CYS A 29 -49.31 23.95 13.01
C CYS A 29 -49.27 25.44 12.58
N CYS A 30 -48.10 26.09 12.66
CA CYS A 30 -47.93 27.53 12.35
C CYS A 30 -47.35 27.80 10.94
N GLY A 31 -47.30 26.80 10.06
CA GLY A 31 -46.83 26.96 8.67
C GLY A 31 -45.30 26.93 8.50
N TYR A 32 -44.55 26.55 9.55
CA TYR A 32 -43.09 26.46 9.55
C TYR A 32 -42.58 25.01 9.59
N GLY A 33 -43.42 24.02 9.23
CA GLY A 33 -43.06 22.59 9.29
C GLY A 33 -41.78 22.23 8.51
N ALA A 34 -41.42 22.99 7.47
CA ALA A 34 -40.16 22.83 6.75
C ALA A 34 -38.91 22.89 7.65
N TYR A 35 -38.96 23.60 8.77
CA TYR A 35 -37.83 23.73 9.70
C TYR A 35 -37.42 22.39 10.34
N HIS A 36 -38.35 21.42 10.43
CA HIS A 36 -38.03 20.06 10.87
C HIS A 36 -37.10 19.31 9.91
N HIS A 37 -37.09 19.67 8.62
CA HIS A 37 -36.36 18.94 7.58
C HIS A 37 -35.13 19.68 7.04
N VAL A 38 -35.11 21.02 7.10
CA VAL A 38 -33.99 21.83 6.59
C VAL A 38 -32.69 21.51 7.33
N SER A 39 -32.70 21.56 8.66
CA SER A 39 -31.50 21.31 9.47
C SER A 39 -30.87 19.93 9.23
N PRO A 40 -31.59 18.79 9.38
CA PRO A 40 -30.98 17.49 9.17
C PRO A 40 -30.50 17.31 7.73
N SER A 41 -31.25 17.80 6.73
CA SER A 41 -30.86 17.69 5.32
C SER A 41 -29.55 18.43 5.01
N VAL A 42 -29.42 19.68 5.46
CA VAL A 42 -28.21 20.48 5.24
C VAL A 42 -27.02 19.87 5.97
N LEU A 43 -27.18 19.39 7.21
CA LEU A 43 -26.09 18.78 7.96
C LEU A 43 -25.62 17.46 7.32
N TRP A 44 -26.52 16.59 6.84
CA TRP A 44 -26.15 15.40 6.08
C TRP A 44 -25.40 15.73 4.78
N LEU A 45 -25.88 16.72 4.02
CA LEU A 45 -25.19 17.20 2.81
C LEU A 45 -23.80 17.74 3.12
N LEU A 46 -23.64 18.46 4.23
CA LEU A 46 -22.34 18.95 4.69
C LEU A 46 -21.40 17.81 5.08
N VAL A 47 -21.86 16.79 5.80
CA VAL A 47 -21.04 15.61 6.11
C VAL A 47 -20.53 14.94 4.82
N ILE A 48 -21.43 14.68 3.88
CA ILE A 48 -21.08 14.00 2.62
C ILE A 48 -20.11 14.86 1.81
N SER A 49 -20.40 16.14 1.63
CA SER A 49 -19.57 17.06 0.83
C SER A 49 -18.20 17.30 1.45
N LEU A 50 -18.11 17.55 2.76
CA LEU A 50 -16.84 17.74 3.46
C LEU A 50 -16.00 16.45 3.48
N THR A 51 -16.64 15.29 3.67
CA THR A 51 -15.93 13.99 3.62
C THR A 51 -15.38 13.72 2.23
N LEU A 52 -16.17 13.98 1.18
CA LEU A 52 -15.74 13.81 -0.22
C LEU A 52 -14.61 14.80 -0.57
N ALA A 53 -14.73 16.06 -0.14
CA ALA A 53 -13.69 17.07 -0.32
C ALA A 53 -12.39 16.68 0.41
N ALA A 54 -12.50 16.21 1.65
CA ALA A 54 -11.35 15.76 2.43
C ALA A 54 -10.70 14.52 1.79
N HIS A 55 -11.50 13.56 1.31
CA HIS A 55 -10.99 12.40 0.58
C HIS A 55 -10.23 12.81 -0.69
N ARG A 56 -10.82 13.68 -1.52
CA ARG A 56 -10.19 14.16 -2.76
C ARG A 56 -8.89 14.93 -2.50
N ARG A 57 -8.84 15.75 -1.44
CA ARG A 57 -7.67 16.60 -1.12
C ARG A 57 -6.57 15.85 -0.38
N HIS A 58 -6.92 14.86 0.43
CA HIS A 58 -6.02 14.27 1.41
C HIS A 58 -5.91 12.75 1.35
N HIS A 59 -6.62 12.09 0.42
CA HIS A 59 -6.59 10.64 0.23
C HIS A 59 -6.90 9.84 1.50
N LEU A 60 -7.82 10.34 2.35
CA LEU A 60 -8.10 9.78 3.68
C LEU A 60 -8.48 8.28 3.66
N PHE A 61 -9.10 7.80 2.58
CA PHE A 61 -9.60 6.43 2.45
C PHE A 61 -8.76 5.56 1.50
N ALA A 62 -7.55 6.01 1.11
CA ALA A 62 -6.70 5.25 0.18
C ALA A 62 -6.34 3.85 0.70
N ASP A 63 -6.21 3.71 2.03
CA ASP A 63 -5.80 2.46 2.65
C ASP A 63 -6.98 1.50 2.91
N PHE A 64 -8.24 1.89 2.64
CA PHE A 64 -9.42 1.13 3.07
C PHE A 64 -9.49 -0.30 2.49
N CYS A 65 -8.90 -0.53 1.31
CA CYS A 65 -8.87 -1.84 0.66
C CYS A 65 -7.68 -2.72 1.05
N ARG A 66 -6.79 -2.25 1.95
CA ARG A 66 -5.60 -3.01 2.34
C ARG A 66 -5.94 -4.18 3.24
N SER A 67 -5.29 -5.31 3.01
CA SER A 67 -5.38 -6.47 3.89
C SER A 67 -4.67 -6.21 5.24
N ALA A 68 -5.01 -6.98 6.29
CA ALA A 68 -4.30 -6.88 7.56
C ALA A 68 -2.79 -7.15 7.39
N ASN A 69 -2.39 -8.05 6.48
CA ASN A 69 -0.97 -8.33 6.24
C ASN A 69 -0.25 -7.14 5.60
N GLU A 70 -0.88 -6.43 4.66
CA GLU A 70 -0.33 -5.20 4.06
C GLU A 70 -0.29 -4.03 5.04
N LEU A 71 -1.30 -3.92 5.91
CA LEU A 71 -1.36 -2.85 6.89
C LEU A 71 -0.30 -3.04 7.99
N HIS A 72 -0.09 -4.29 8.40
CA HIS A 72 0.91 -4.72 9.39
C HIS A 72 2.20 -5.22 8.73
N ASP A 73 2.71 -4.42 7.79
CA ASP A 73 4.04 -4.65 7.21
C ASP A 73 5.12 -4.63 8.31
N ILE A 74 5.99 -5.65 8.29
CA ILE A 74 7.00 -5.90 9.34
C ILE A 74 7.97 -4.72 9.46
N GLN A 75 8.42 -4.17 8.33
CA GLN A 75 9.40 -3.07 8.32
C GLN A 75 8.80 -1.80 8.93
N THR A 76 7.56 -1.47 8.51
CA THR A 76 6.84 -0.31 9.03
C THR A 76 6.56 -0.45 10.54
N GLN A 77 6.20 -1.65 11.00
CA GLN A 77 6.01 -1.92 12.43
C GLN A 77 7.32 -1.82 13.22
N ALA A 78 8.44 -2.33 12.70
CA ALA A 78 9.75 -2.24 13.33
C ALA A 78 10.22 -0.79 13.49
N LEU A 79 10.07 0.04 12.45
CA LEU A 79 10.35 1.47 12.54
C LEU A 79 9.50 2.14 13.64
N GLY A 80 8.23 1.77 13.74
CA GLY A 80 7.34 2.22 14.82
C GLY A 80 7.85 1.85 16.21
N VAL A 81 8.30 0.60 16.40
CA VAL A 81 8.85 0.10 17.67
C VAL A 81 10.12 0.84 18.07
N VAL A 82 11.10 0.95 17.16
CA VAL A 82 12.39 1.60 17.42
C VAL A 82 12.20 3.06 17.81
N VAL A 83 11.38 3.80 17.06
CA VAL A 83 11.16 5.21 17.38
C VAL A 83 10.36 5.37 18.68
N ALA A 84 9.41 4.48 18.95
CA ALA A 84 8.68 4.48 20.22
C ALA A 84 9.60 4.23 21.42
N ARG A 85 10.62 3.38 21.29
CA ARG A 85 11.65 3.19 22.33
C ARG A 85 12.51 4.44 22.51
N ARG A 86 13.08 4.98 21.43
CA ARG A 86 13.94 6.19 21.48
C ARG A 86 13.24 7.42 22.05
N LYS A 87 12.00 7.70 21.64
CA LYS A 87 11.27 8.90 22.11
C LYS A 87 10.78 8.81 23.55
N ARG A 88 10.73 7.62 24.14
CA ARG A 88 10.31 7.43 25.53
C ARG A 88 11.42 7.70 26.54
N ILE A 89 12.68 7.68 26.11
CA ILE A 89 13.84 7.92 26.96
C ILE A 89 14.47 9.25 26.49
N ILE A 90 14.14 10.34 27.17
CA ILE A 90 14.82 11.63 26.97
C ILE A 90 15.51 11.94 28.30
N PHE A 91 16.85 11.95 28.29
CA PHE A 91 17.68 12.09 29.50
C PHE A 91 17.32 11.06 30.60
N GLY A 92 17.05 9.81 30.22
CA GLY A 92 16.78 8.72 31.17
C GLY A 92 15.39 8.73 31.84
N LYS A 93 14.50 9.69 31.53
CA LYS A 93 13.16 9.76 32.13
C LYS A 93 12.06 9.28 31.19
N LEU A 94 11.21 8.38 31.69
CA LEU A 94 10.04 7.85 30.98
C LEU A 94 8.98 8.94 30.80
N ARG A 95 8.63 9.28 29.56
CA ARG A 95 7.58 10.28 29.27
C ARG A 95 6.19 9.63 29.16
N SER A 96 5.24 10.03 29.99
CA SER A 96 3.80 9.74 29.79
C SER A 96 3.19 10.79 28.85
N ASP A 97 2.48 10.35 27.81
CA ASP A 97 1.74 11.25 26.90
C ASP A 97 0.23 11.17 27.19
N PRO A 98 -0.44 12.26 27.62
CA PRO A 98 -1.84 12.25 28.03
C PRO A 98 -2.81 11.95 26.87
N LYS A 99 -2.38 12.13 25.61
CA LYS A 99 -3.17 11.78 24.41
C LYS A 99 -3.78 10.38 24.49
N ARG A 100 -2.99 9.42 25.00
CA ARG A 100 -3.41 8.01 25.10
C ARG A 100 -4.64 7.84 25.99
N LEU A 101 -4.62 8.47 27.17
CA LEU A 101 -5.74 8.36 28.12
C LEU A 101 -6.99 9.02 27.54
N LEU A 102 -6.84 10.17 26.90
CA LEU A 102 -7.94 10.89 26.25
C LEU A 102 -8.57 10.07 25.11
N MET A 103 -7.76 9.42 24.27
CA MET A 103 -8.24 8.53 23.20
C MET A 103 -8.90 7.26 23.73
N LEU A 104 -8.34 6.63 24.76
CA LEU A 104 -8.95 5.45 25.39
C LEU A 104 -10.26 5.81 26.10
N GLY A 105 -10.31 6.97 26.77
CA GLY A 105 -11.53 7.51 27.35
C GLY A 105 -12.60 7.78 26.29
N ALA A 106 -12.21 8.32 25.12
CA ALA A 106 -13.12 8.49 23.99
C ALA A 106 -13.67 7.14 23.49
N MET A 107 -12.83 6.10 23.40
CA MET A 107 -13.29 4.75 23.01
C MET A 107 -14.22 4.11 24.02
N TRP A 108 -14.02 4.38 25.31
CA TRP A 108 -14.97 3.98 26.35
C TRP A 108 -16.31 4.70 26.21
N ALA A 109 -16.29 6.01 25.93
CA ALA A 109 -17.51 6.76 25.69
C ALA A 109 -18.28 6.28 24.45
N GLU A 110 -17.58 5.82 23.42
CA GLU A 110 -18.18 5.25 22.20
C GLU A 110 -18.97 3.96 22.45
N LEU A 111 -18.59 3.14 23.43
CA LEU A 111 -19.31 1.92 23.79
C LEU A 111 -20.78 2.22 24.10
N GLY A 112 -21.03 3.25 24.91
CA GLY A 112 -22.37 3.78 25.17
C GLY A 112 -22.90 4.63 24.01
N GLY A 113 -22.06 5.48 23.43
CA GLY A 113 -22.46 6.43 22.38
C GLY A 113 -23.01 5.79 21.11
N PHE A 114 -22.46 4.67 20.66
CA PHE A 114 -22.94 3.94 19.48
C PHE A 114 -24.21 3.12 19.74
N SER A 115 -24.51 2.83 20.99
CA SER A 115 -25.72 2.10 21.40
C SER A 115 -26.83 3.05 21.88
N TYR A 116 -26.51 4.34 22.08
CA TYR A 116 -27.40 5.34 22.65
C TYR A 116 -28.74 5.42 21.92
N CYS A 117 -28.73 5.56 20.59
CA CYS A 117 -29.96 5.70 19.81
C CYS A 117 -30.86 4.45 19.91
N ALA A 118 -30.28 3.25 19.85
CA ALA A 118 -31.04 2.02 19.98
C ALA A 118 -31.69 1.89 21.36
N ILE A 119 -30.95 2.23 22.42
CA ILE A 119 -31.46 2.24 23.79
C ILE A 119 -32.57 3.29 23.96
N GLN A 120 -32.39 4.50 23.40
CA GLN A 120 -33.41 5.56 23.47
C GLN A 120 -34.71 5.15 22.77
N LEU A 121 -34.64 4.52 21.60
CA LEU A 121 -35.83 4.01 20.90
C LEU A 121 -36.52 2.87 21.67
N LEU A 122 -35.74 2.03 22.35
CA LEU A 122 -36.27 0.96 23.19
C LEU A 122 -37.02 1.53 24.41
N LEU A 123 -36.47 2.57 25.04
CA LEU A 123 -37.14 3.28 26.13
C LEU A 123 -38.39 4.03 25.64
N TYR A 124 -38.30 4.70 24.48
CA TYR A 124 -39.42 5.39 23.83
C TYR A 124 -40.62 4.44 23.64
N GLN A 125 -40.38 3.23 23.15
CA GLN A 125 -41.46 2.26 22.93
C GLN A 125 -42.09 1.69 24.23
N LEU A 126 -41.31 1.61 25.32
CA LEU A 126 -41.72 0.96 26.56
C LEU A 126 -42.26 1.91 27.64
N HIS A 127 -41.86 3.18 27.63
CA HIS A 127 -42.18 4.18 28.66
C HIS A 127 -42.70 5.48 27.99
N ASP A 128 -43.93 5.44 27.48
CA ASP A 128 -44.73 6.62 27.13
C ASP A 128 -44.27 7.47 25.93
N ASN A 129 -43.56 6.92 24.94
CA ASN A 129 -43.16 7.65 23.73
C ASN A 129 -42.34 8.91 24.04
N THR A 130 -41.53 8.88 25.10
CA THR A 130 -40.63 9.97 25.47
C THR A 130 -39.18 9.49 25.50
N PHE A 131 -38.24 10.41 25.22
CA PHE A 131 -36.82 10.14 25.32
C PHE A 131 -36.33 10.43 26.74
N TYR A 132 -35.45 9.57 27.27
CA TYR A 132 -35.01 9.65 28.66
C TYR A 132 -33.56 10.12 28.78
N GLY A 133 -33.25 10.90 29.81
CA GLY A 133 -31.88 11.34 30.09
C GLY A 133 -31.31 12.32 29.06
N GLN A 134 -32.16 13.03 28.34
CA GLN A 134 -31.75 14.18 27.53
C GLN A 134 -31.35 15.35 28.44
N ALA A 135 -30.27 16.04 28.08
CA ALA A 135 -29.85 17.21 28.84
C ALA A 135 -30.74 18.41 28.50
N ASN A 136 -31.15 19.17 29.51
CA ASN A 136 -31.94 20.39 29.36
C ASN A 136 -31.25 21.39 28.41
N GLY A 137 -32.04 22.13 27.61
CA GLY A 137 -31.58 23.13 26.65
C GLY A 137 -30.56 24.13 27.21
N ARG A 138 -30.67 24.56 28.48
CA ARG A 138 -29.66 25.45 29.10
C ARG A 138 -28.28 24.82 29.16
N TRP A 139 -28.22 23.53 29.50
CA TRP A 139 -26.96 22.78 29.57
C TRP A 139 -26.38 22.54 28.18
N ARG A 140 -27.24 22.25 27.19
CA ARG A 140 -26.83 22.09 25.78
C ARG A 140 -26.24 23.38 25.22
N LEU A 141 -26.89 24.51 25.45
CA LEU A 141 -26.41 25.82 25.04
C LEU A 141 -25.07 26.17 25.73
N ALA A 142 -24.96 25.96 27.04
CA ALA A 142 -23.72 26.19 27.78
C ALA A 142 -22.57 25.33 27.25
N THR A 143 -22.85 24.06 26.94
CA THR A 143 -21.89 23.13 26.33
C THR A 143 -21.45 23.61 24.95
N PHE A 144 -22.41 24.02 24.09
CA PHE A 144 -22.13 24.55 22.76
C PHE A 144 -21.24 25.80 22.83
N ILE A 145 -21.58 26.77 23.67
CA ILE A 145 -20.80 28.02 23.82
C ILE A 145 -19.39 27.69 24.31
N THR A 146 -19.28 26.90 25.38
CA THR A 146 -17.98 26.57 26.00
C THR A 146 -17.06 25.85 25.01
N LEU A 147 -17.57 24.83 24.32
CA LEU A 147 -16.75 24.04 23.38
C LEU A 147 -16.48 24.79 22.07
N SER A 148 -17.36 25.70 21.64
CA SER A 148 -17.10 26.59 20.50
C SER A 148 -16.00 27.60 20.82
N LEU A 149 -15.95 28.14 22.04
CA LEU A 149 -14.85 28.98 22.51
C LEU A 149 -13.53 28.19 22.55
N VAL A 150 -13.57 26.94 23.03
CA VAL A 150 -12.40 26.04 23.00
C VAL A 150 -11.96 25.76 21.56
N LEU A 151 -12.88 25.51 20.64
CA LEU A 151 -12.58 25.32 19.21
C LEU A 151 -11.90 26.56 18.62
N GLY A 152 -12.47 27.75 18.84
CA GLY A 152 -11.88 29.01 18.42
C GLY A 152 -10.49 29.22 19.02
N PHE A 153 -10.31 28.88 20.30
CA PHE A 153 -9.00 28.97 20.96
C PHE A 153 -7.98 27.98 20.38
N VAL A 154 -8.39 26.76 20.02
CA VAL A 154 -7.51 25.74 19.43
C VAL A 154 -7.13 26.07 17.98
N GLU A 155 -8.07 26.57 17.17
CA GLU A 155 -7.88 26.80 15.73
C GLU A 155 -7.43 28.23 15.37
N CYS A 156 -7.90 29.27 16.07
CA CYS A 156 -7.70 30.67 15.66
C CYS A 156 -6.48 31.35 16.29
N LEU A 157 -5.76 30.75 17.25
CA LEU A 157 -4.57 31.37 17.83
C LEU A 157 -3.36 31.30 16.86
N PRO A 158 -2.90 32.43 16.29
CA PRO A 158 -1.84 32.46 15.28
C PRO A 158 -0.48 32.11 15.87
N GLY A 159 0.34 31.37 15.11
CA GLY A 159 1.65 30.83 15.51
C GLY A 159 2.78 31.85 15.72
N GLY A 160 2.58 32.91 16.54
CA GLY A 160 3.60 33.90 16.91
C GLY A 160 4.55 33.45 18.04
N ARG A 161 5.47 34.32 18.49
CA ARG A 161 6.51 33.98 19.52
C ARG A 161 5.95 33.42 20.84
N PHE A 162 4.77 33.88 21.28
CA PHE A 162 4.07 33.35 22.47
C PHE A 162 3.61 31.88 22.31
N THR A 163 3.49 31.38 21.08
CA THR A 163 2.91 30.06 20.78
C THR A 163 3.87 28.89 20.84
N ARG A 164 5.19 29.10 21.00
CA ARG A 164 6.14 27.98 21.18
C ARG A 164 5.82 27.15 22.42
N ARG A 165 5.33 27.79 23.49
CA ARG A 165 4.92 27.11 24.74
C ARG A 165 3.50 26.54 24.67
N PHE A 166 2.64 27.17 23.87
CA PHE A 166 1.24 26.76 23.68
C PHE A 166 1.10 25.55 22.74
N ARG A 167 1.90 25.48 21.67
CA ARG A 167 1.82 24.41 20.66
C ARG A 167 1.90 23.00 21.27
N PRO A 168 2.81 22.69 22.22
CA PRO A 168 2.79 21.41 22.92
C PRO A 168 1.50 21.14 23.69
N TRP A 169 0.91 22.15 24.36
CA TRP A 169 -0.36 21.98 25.09
C TRP A 169 -1.52 21.74 24.13
N ARG A 170 -1.62 22.54 23.06
CA ARG A 170 -2.64 22.38 22.02
C ARG A 170 -2.57 21.01 21.39
N ASP A 171 -1.38 20.61 20.97
CA ASP A 171 -1.19 19.36 20.22
C ASP A 171 -1.31 18.13 21.14
N LYS A 172 -1.00 18.21 22.45
CA LYS A 172 -1.05 17.08 23.41
C LYS A 172 -2.31 16.97 24.26
N ILE A 173 -3.01 18.07 24.51
CA ILE A 173 -4.16 18.11 25.42
C ILE A 173 -5.37 18.71 24.72
N GLY A 174 -5.26 19.95 24.22
CA GLY A 174 -6.41 20.68 23.68
C GLY A 174 -7.10 19.97 22.50
N ALA A 175 -6.34 19.64 21.46
CA ALA A 175 -6.88 18.97 20.28
C ALA A 175 -7.39 17.54 20.56
N PRO A 176 -6.66 16.65 21.28
CA PRO A 176 -7.20 15.35 21.66
C PRO A 176 -8.44 15.42 22.57
N PHE A 177 -8.50 16.39 23.48
CA PHE A 177 -9.69 16.57 24.31
C PHE A 177 -10.90 16.93 23.44
N LEU A 178 -10.76 17.94 22.58
CA LEU A 178 -11.83 18.47 21.74
C LEU A 178 -12.28 17.49 20.65
N TYR A 179 -11.33 16.92 19.90
CA TYR A 179 -11.60 16.08 18.72
C TYR A 179 -11.75 14.59 19.01
N ASP A 180 -11.40 14.13 20.21
CA ASP A 180 -11.60 12.75 20.63
C ASP A 180 -12.54 12.62 21.84
N THR A 181 -12.14 13.15 23.00
CA THR A 181 -12.84 12.87 24.26
C THR A 181 -14.25 13.45 24.30
N VAL A 182 -14.41 14.73 23.94
CA VAL A 182 -15.73 15.41 23.98
C VAL A 182 -16.41 15.47 22.61
N PHE A 183 -15.90 14.73 21.61
CA PHE A 183 -16.39 14.82 20.23
C PHE A 183 -17.89 14.60 20.12
N MET A 184 -18.38 13.48 20.66
CA MET A 184 -19.81 13.13 20.57
C MET A 184 -20.66 14.17 21.29
N THR A 185 -20.26 14.58 22.50
CA THR A 185 -20.96 15.60 23.29
C THR A 185 -21.06 16.93 22.55
N PHE A 186 -19.96 17.38 21.94
CA PHE A 186 -19.96 18.62 21.17
C PHE A 186 -20.82 18.49 19.91
N MET A 187 -20.72 17.36 19.20
CA MET A 187 -21.50 17.12 17.99
C MET A 187 -23.01 17.18 18.28
N TYR A 188 -23.49 16.54 19.36
CA TYR A 188 -24.89 16.67 19.79
C TYR A 188 -25.26 18.12 20.10
N ALA A 189 -24.43 18.86 20.84
CA ALA A 189 -24.71 20.27 21.16
C ALA A 189 -24.78 21.17 19.92
N ILE A 190 -23.92 20.93 18.91
CA ILE A 190 -23.94 21.66 17.64
C ILE A 190 -25.23 21.37 16.87
N ILE A 191 -25.60 20.09 16.75
CA ILE A 191 -26.82 19.67 16.06
C ILE A 191 -28.06 20.24 16.76
N ASP A 192 -28.09 20.20 18.10
CA ASP A 192 -29.18 20.74 18.89
C ASP A 192 -29.35 22.25 18.67
N VAL A 193 -28.25 23.01 18.64
CA VAL A 193 -28.29 24.45 18.37
C VAL A 193 -28.69 24.75 16.92
N ALA A 194 -28.17 24.01 15.94
CA ALA A 194 -28.52 24.19 14.54
C ALA A 194 -30.00 23.88 14.28
N GLY A 195 -30.54 22.88 14.97
CA GLY A 195 -31.90 22.40 14.83
C GLY A 195 -32.92 23.01 15.80
N CYS A 196 -32.47 23.83 16.76
CA CYS A 196 -33.25 24.26 17.92
C CYS A 196 -34.00 23.06 18.55
N SER A 197 -33.31 22.02 19.01
CA SER A 197 -33.91 20.80 19.61
C SER A 197 -33.52 20.59 21.08
N ASN A 198 -34.10 19.56 21.72
CA ASN A 198 -33.83 19.20 23.13
C ASN A 198 -34.03 20.37 24.11
N ASP A 199 -35.24 20.93 24.12
CA ASP A 199 -35.68 22.05 24.99
C ASP A 199 -34.87 23.36 24.85
N LEU A 200 -34.14 23.54 23.74
CA LEU A 200 -33.46 24.82 23.46
C LEU A 200 -34.44 25.97 23.22
N ASP A 201 -35.66 25.68 22.76
CA ASP A 201 -36.75 26.64 22.60
C ASP A 201 -37.33 27.11 23.94
N ALA A 202 -37.10 26.38 25.04
CA ALA A 202 -37.40 26.84 26.39
C ALA A 202 -36.42 27.91 26.91
N VAL A 203 -35.31 28.14 26.20
CA VAL A 203 -34.34 29.19 26.54
C VAL A 203 -34.70 30.49 25.83
N SER A 204 -35.04 31.52 26.62
CA SER A 204 -35.38 32.85 26.09
C SER A 204 -34.16 33.76 25.95
N PHE A 205 -34.05 34.39 24.78
CA PHE A 205 -33.07 35.40 24.41
C PHE A 205 -33.79 36.72 24.16
N GLY A 206 -33.82 37.61 25.17
CA GLY A 206 -34.50 38.90 25.05
C GLY A 206 -36.01 38.79 24.82
N GLY A 207 -36.66 37.74 25.34
CA GLY A 207 -38.10 37.49 25.20
C GLY A 207 -38.48 36.59 24.01
N GLN A 208 -37.54 36.27 23.12
CA GLN A 208 -37.73 35.37 21.96
C GLN A 208 -36.98 34.04 22.15
N SER A 209 -37.38 32.97 21.47
CA SER A 209 -36.70 31.66 21.52
C SER A 209 -35.96 31.37 20.21
N CYS A 210 -35.09 30.34 20.18
CA CYS A 210 -34.49 29.90 18.91
C CYS A 210 -35.51 29.35 17.90
N ALA A 211 -36.75 29.09 18.33
CA ALA A 211 -37.82 28.61 17.47
C ALA A 211 -38.54 29.72 16.71
N ASP A 212 -38.32 30.99 17.09
CA ASP A 212 -38.88 32.15 16.39
C ASP A 212 -38.21 32.34 15.02
N PRO A 213 -38.97 32.67 13.94
CA PRO A 213 -38.42 32.82 12.59
C PRO A 213 -37.29 33.85 12.46
N SER A 214 -37.30 34.91 13.27
CA SER A 214 -36.27 35.96 13.30
C SER A 214 -34.92 35.44 13.83
N LEU A 215 -34.94 34.49 14.76
CA LEU A 215 -33.74 33.96 15.42
C LEU A 215 -33.31 32.60 14.85
N TYR A 216 -34.24 31.79 14.34
CA TYR A 216 -33.97 30.45 13.82
C TYR A 216 -32.80 30.43 12.84
N TRP A 217 -32.81 31.30 11.82
CA TRP A 217 -31.75 31.36 10.81
C TRP A 217 -30.38 31.77 11.37
N ILE A 218 -30.36 32.53 12.46
CA ILE A 218 -29.12 32.93 13.15
C ILE A 218 -28.53 31.72 13.88
N PHE A 219 -29.34 31.02 14.68
CA PHE A 219 -28.89 29.81 15.40
C PHE A 219 -28.53 28.68 14.44
N PHE A 220 -29.33 28.49 13.39
CA PHE A 220 -29.04 27.54 12.31
C PHE A 220 -27.71 27.87 11.60
N GLY A 221 -27.52 29.12 11.16
CA GLY A 221 -26.28 29.56 10.50
C GLY A 221 -25.05 29.41 11.40
N LEU A 222 -25.18 29.75 12.68
CA LEU A 222 -24.12 29.58 13.67
C LEU A 222 -23.78 28.10 13.88
N GLY A 223 -24.80 27.25 14.04
CA GLY A 223 -24.63 25.81 14.18
C GLY A 223 -23.96 25.18 12.96
N VAL A 224 -24.38 25.54 11.74
CA VAL A 224 -23.79 25.08 10.47
C VAL A 224 -22.32 25.50 10.32
N MET A 225 -22.00 26.74 10.71
CA MET A 225 -20.62 27.25 10.66
C MET A 225 -19.72 26.47 11.62
N VAL A 226 -20.14 26.33 12.89
CA VAL A 226 -19.38 25.59 13.91
C VAL A 226 -19.28 24.11 13.54
N PHE A 227 -20.34 23.50 13.01
CA PHE A 227 -20.35 22.13 12.51
C PHE A 227 -19.28 21.93 11.44
N SER A 228 -19.26 22.80 10.43
CA SER A 228 -18.34 22.70 9.29
C SER A 228 -16.88 22.85 9.76
N ALA A 229 -16.61 23.85 10.61
CA ALA A 229 -15.29 24.08 11.17
C ALA A 229 -14.83 22.90 12.05
N PHE A 230 -15.70 22.40 12.94
CA PHE A 230 -15.40 21.30 13.85
C PHE A 230 -15.18 19.98 13.11
N PHE A 231 -16.07 19.62 12.19
CA PHE A 231 -15.97 18.37 11.43
C PHE A 231 -14.73 18.36 10.53
N TRP A 232 -14.49 19.46 9.79
CA TRP A 232 -13.28 19.59 8.97
C TRP A 232 -12.00 19.59 9.82
N GLY A 233 -11.99 20.35 10.92
CA GLY A 233 -10.88 20.38 11.88
C GLY A 233 -10.57 18.99 12.44
N THR A 234 -11.61 18.20 12.74
CA THR A 234 -11.45 16.81 13.20
C THR A 234 -10.81 15.92 12.14
N LEU A 235 -11.27 15.99 10.88
CA LEU A 235 -10.66 15.19 9.80
C LEU A 235 -9.18 15.54 9.59
N LEU A 236 -8.83 16.83 9.64
CA LEU A 236 -7.44 17.30 9.57
C LEU A 236 -6.63 16.87 10.81
N TYR A 237 -7.23 16.92 12.00
CA TYR A 237 -6.60 16.42 13.22
C TYR A 237 -6.32 14.92 13.12
N LYS A 238 -7.29 14.12 12.67
CA LYS A 238 -7.14 12.67 12.50
C LYS A 238 -6.08 12.30 11.46
N LYS A 239 -6.00 13.06 10.36
CA LYS A 239 -4.91 12.92 9.40
C LYS A 239 -3.55 13.20 10.05
N ARG A 240 -3.41 14.34 10.72
CA ARG A 240 -2.17 14.72 11.42
C ARG A 240 -1.77 13.71 12.48
N LEU A 241 -2.74 13.14 13.20
CA LEU A 241 -2.50 12.10 14.19
C LEU A 241 -2.02 10.79 13.56
N ALA A 242 -2.50 10.47 12.35
CA ALA A 242 -1.98 9.33 11.60
C ALA A 242 -0.55 9.61 11.10
N ASP A 243 -0.23 10.82 10.67
CA ASP A 243 1.13 11.19 10.24
C ASP A 243 2.10 11.29 11.44
N ASP A 244 1.60 11.57 12.65
CA ASP A 244 2.35 11.57 13.90
C ASP A 244 2.57 10.13 14.40
N VAL A 245 3.42 9.39 13.69
CA VAL A 245 3.89 8.00 13.99
C VAL A 245 4.39 7.84 15.44
N TYR A 246 4.57 8.94 16.16
CA TYR A 246 5.47 9.07 17.28
C TYR A 246 4.82 9.39 18.62
N ALA A 247 3.51 9.68 18.66
CA ALA A 247 2.86 10.22 19.86
C ALA A 247 2.04 9.20 20.67
N VAL A 248 1.62 8.06 20.09
CA VAL A 248 0.70 7.11 20.75
C VAL A 248 1.20 5.66 20.59
N ARG A 249 1.10 4.85 21.65
CA ARG A 249 1.57 3.44 21.68
C ARG A 249 0.81 2.50 20.72
N PHE A 250 -0.36 2.93 20.29
CA PHE A 250 -1.19 2.27 19.30
C PHE A 250 -1.66 3.32 18.31
N ARG A 251 -1.78 2.94 17.04
CA ARG A 251 -2.22 3.83 15.97
C ARG A 251 -3.33 3.15 15.21
N PHE A 252 -4.37 3.90 14.88
CA PHE A 252 -5.30 3.45 13.85
C PHE A 252 -4.87 3.94 12.48
N GLN A 253 -5.08 3.12 11.47
CA GLN A 253 -4.98 3.50 10.07
C GLN A 253 -5.78 4.78 9.78
N THR A 254 -5.27 5.63 8.88
CA THR A 254 -5.91 6.91 8.53
C THR A 254 -7.35 6.74 8.07
N ALA A 255 -7.59 5.74 7.21
CA ALA A 255 -8.93 5.42 6.73
C ALA A 255 -9.88 5.02 7.86
N PHE A 256 -9.41 4.23 8.83
CA PHE A 256 -10.22 3.85 9.98
C PHE A 256 -10.52 5.05 10.89
N ASN A 257 -9.55 5.93 11.15
CA ASN A 257 -9.79 7.16 11.92
C ASN A 257 -10.80 8.10 11.24
N ALA A 258 -10.73 8.24 9.92
CA ALA A 258 -11.69 9.02 9.14
C ALA A 258 -13.08 8.37 9.18
N LEU A 259 -13.15 7.05 9.00
CA LEU A 259 -14.38 6.27 9.12
C LEU A 259 -15.03 6.45 10.49
N MET A 260 -14.26 6.34 11.58
CA MET A 260 -14.77 6.56 12.92
C MET A 260 -15.31 7.97 13.15
N THR A 261 -14.69 8.99 12.55
CA THR A 261 -15.20 10.36 12.61
C THR A 261 -16.55 10.48 11.90
N CYS A 262 -16.67 9.85 10.73
CA CYS A 262 -17.93 9.78 9.99
C CYS A 262 -19.00 9.02 10.77
N THR A 263 -18.68 7.86 11.35
CA THR A 263 -19.61 7.05 12.15
C THR A 263 -20.10 7.81 13.38
N ARG A 264 -19.21 8.43 14.15
CA ARG A 264 -19.59 9.26 15.31
C ARG A 264 -20.57 10.37 14.92
N THR A 265 -20.31 11.04 13.80
CA THR A 265 -21.16 12.12 13.28
C THR A 265 -22.51 11.57 12.78
N ALA A 266 -22.49 10.44 12.07
CA ALA A 266 -23.67 9.74 11.58
C ALA A 266 -24.57 9.25 12.73
N CYS A 267 -24.01 8.79 13.85
CA CYS A 267 -24.80 8.43 15.03
C CYS A 267 -25.51 9.64 15.64
N ALA A 268 -24.81 10.76 15.79
CA ALA A 268 -25.40 11.98 16.36
C ALA A 268 -26.48 12.58 15.43
N LEU A 269 -26.19 12.68 14.13
CA LEU A 269 -27.18 13.14 13.13
C LEU A 269 -28.32 12.14 12.96
N GLY A 270 -28.03 10.84 13.03
CA GLY A 270 -29.02 9.78 12.95
C GLY A 270 -30.06 9.88 14.06
N PHE A 271 -29.63 10.10 15.31
CA PHE A 271 -30.54 10.33 16.43
C PHE A 271 -31.46 11.52 16.19
N TYR A 272 -30.91 12.67 15.78
CA TYR A 272 -31.71 13.86 15.46
C TYR A 272 -32.67 13.63 14.29
N THR A 273 -32.23 12.91 13.25
CA THR A 273 -33.07 12.56 12.10
C THR A 273 -34.24 11.65 12.53
N ILE A 274 -33.99 10.71 13.45
CA ILE A 274 -35.01 9.81 13.99
C ILE A 274 -36.03 10.57 14.83
N GLU A 275 -35.57 11.49 15.70
CA GLU A 275 -36.46 12.37 16.47
C GLU A 275 -37.44 13.12 15.55
N LYS A 276 -36.97 13.64 14.42
CA LYS A 276 -37.84 14.33 13.45
C LYS A 276 -38.66 13.38 12.58
N ALA A 277 -38.14 12.20 12.25
CA ALA A 277 -38.89 11.19 11.51
C ALA A 277 -40.10 10.67 12.29
N LEU A 278 -39.98 10.53 13.61
CA LEU A 278 -41.09 10.13 14.49
C LEU A 278 -42.25 11.14 14.55
N LEU A 279 -42.05 12.38 14.08
CA LEU A 279 -43.12 13.37 13.97
C LEU A 279 -43.99 13.18 12.71
N VAL A 280 -43.48 12.47 11.70
CA VAL A 280 -44.10 12.38 10.36
C VAL A 280 -44.46 10.94 10.01
N PHE A 281 -43.68 9.96 10.49
CA PHE A 281 -43.85 8.55 10.17
C PHE A 281 -44.21 7.74 11.40
N ASP A 282 -44.89 6.61 11.18
CA ASP A 282 -45.20 5.65 12.23
C ASP A 282 -43.93 5.16 12.93
N ALA A 283 -43.96 5.14 14.27
CA ALA A 283 -42.82 4.79 15.10
C ALA A 283 -42.23 3.41 14.76
N TRP A 284 -43.08 2.42 14.45
CA TRP A 284 -42.64 1.08 14.05
C TRP A 284 -41.76 1.11 12.79
N ILE A 285 -42.15 1.87 11.75
CA ILE A 285 -41.42 1.95 10.48
C ILE A 285 -40.07 2.62 10.72
N VAL A 286 -40.04 3.71 11.49
CA VAL A 286 -38.82 4.43 11.84
C VAL A 286 -37.85 3.53 12.62
N ILE A 287 -38.34 2.82 13.63
CA ILE A 287 -37.53 1.92 14.46
C ILE A 287 -36.97 0.75 13.64
N PHE A 288 -37.78 0.13 12.78
CA PHE A 288 -37.33 -0.97 11.93
C PHE A 288 -36.31 -0.51 10.88
N GLY A 289 -36.58 0.62 10.22
CA GLY A 289 -35.67 1.23 9.25
C GLY A 289 -34.33 1.61 9.88
N PHE A 290 -34.36 2.24 11.07
CA PHE A 290 -33.14 2.51 11.84
C PHE A 290 -32.41 1.21 12.19
N SER A 291 -33.12 0.20 12.66
CA SER A 291 -32.51 -1.07 13.06
C SER A 291 -31.78 -1.76 11.92
N ALA A 292 -32.38 -1.77 10.72
CA ALA A 292 -31.76 -2.31 9.51
C ALA A 292 -30.48 -1.53 9.12
N ILE A 293 -30.56 -0.20 9.06
CA ILE A 293 -29.42 0.66 8.69
C ILE A 293 -28.29 0.52 9.72
N ASN A 294 -28.63 0.54 11.01
CA ASN A 294 -27.65 0.50 12.09
C ASN A 294 -26.95 -0.87 12.17
N LEU A 295 -27.67 -1.97 11.94
CA LEU A 295 -27.08 -3.31 11.84
C LEU A 295 -26.14 -3.46 10.65
N VAL A 296 -26.50 -2.92 9.48
CA VAL A 296 -25.61 -2.92 8.31
C VAL A 296 -24.35 -2.11 8.59
N LEU A 297 -24.49 -0.91 9.17
CA LEU A 297 -23.35 -0.04 9.48
C LEU A 297 -22.40 -0.69 10.50
N PHE A 298 -22.90 -1.06 11.69
CA PHE A 298 -22.06 -1.60 12.75
C PHE A 298 -21.65 -3.05 12.51
N GLY A 299 -22.45 -3.85 11.81
CA GLY A 299 -22.05 -5.17 11.34
C GLY A 299 -20.89 -5.10 10.35
N SER A 300 -20.94 -4.15 9.41
CA SER A 300 -19.83 -3.89 8.48
C SER A 300 -18.57 -3.39 9.20
N LEU A 301 -18.72 -2.52 10.21
CA LEU A 301 -17.60 -2.03 11.03
C LEU A 301 -16.99 -3.13 11.89
N LEU A 302 -17.82 -4.01 12.47
CA LEU A 302 -17.35 -5.16 13.25
C LEU A 302 -16.59 -6.14 12.35
N TYR A 303 -17.14 -6.45 11.17
CA TYR A 303 -16.47 -7.29 10.18
C TYR A 303 -15.15 -6.68 9.71
N TYR A 304 -15.15 -5.38 9.40
CA TYR A 304 -13.93 -4.66 9.03
C TYR A 304 -12.88 -4.69 10.14
N ASN A 305 -13.27 -4.44 11.39
CA ASN A 305 -12.37 -4.47 12.54
C ASN A 305 -11.77 -5.87 12.73
N PHE A 306 -12.58 -6.92 12.60
CA PHE A 306 -12.13 -8.30 12.70
C PHE A 306 -11.18 -8.69 11.55
N ARG A 307 -11.51 -8.32 10.31
CA ARG A 307 -10.75 -8.70 9.11
C ARG A 307 -9.43 -7.93 8.98
N CYS A 308 -9.48 -6.61 9.15
CA CYS A 308 -8.37 -5.71 8.86
C CYS A 308 -7.51 -5.39 10.09
N GLN A 309 -8.01 -5.62 11.31
CA GLN A 309 -7.30 -5.36 12.56
C GLN A 309 -6.64 -3.96 12.56
N PRO A 310 -7.40 -2.87 12.35
CA PRO A 310 -6.87 -1.56 11.92
C PRO A 310 -5.95 -0.86 12.94
N CYS A 311 -5.71 -1.47 14.10
CA CYS A 311 -4.87 -0.97 15.17
C CYS A 311 -3.43 -1.49 15.04
N LEU A 312 -2.51 -0.60 14.69
CA LEU A 312 -1.08 -0.81 14.59
C LEU A 312 -0.38 -0.64 15.95
N GLY A 313 0.58 -1.52 16.26
CA GLY A 313 1.41 -1.46 17.46
C GLY A 313 0.82 -2.22 18.66
N VAL A 314 0.87 -1.61 19.86
CA VAL A 314 0.37 -2.20 21.12
C VAL A 314 -1.16 -2.06 21.20
N GLY A 315 -1.82 -2.64 20.20
CA GLY A 315 -3.21 -2.35 19.82
C GLY A 315 -4.25 -3.31 20.36
N TYR A 316 -3.88 -4.37 21.08
CA TYR A 316 -4.81 -5.42 21.49
C TYR A 316 -6.01 -4.89 22.28
N PHE A 317 -5.75 -4.14 23.35
CA PHE A 317 -6.82 -3.55 24.16
C PHE A 317 -7.73 -2.59 23.36
N PRO A 318 -7.20 -1.54 22.70
CA PRO A 318 -8.06 -0.61 21.96
C PRO A 318 -8.79 -1.28 20.79
N ASN A 319 -8.20 -2.28 20.14
CA ASN A 319 -8.85 -3.01 19.06
C ASN A 319 -10.01 -3.90 19.55
N ASN A 320 -9.83 -4.57 20.71
CA ASN A 320 -10.92 -5.31 21.35
C ASN A 320 -12.01 -4.39 21.89
N LEU A 321 -11.66 -3.22 22.41
CA LEU A 321 -12.65 -2.21 22.85
C LEU A 321 -13.49 -1.70 21.67
N ARG A 322 -12.90 -1.55 20.48
CA ARG A 322 -13.62 -1.21 19.24
C ARG A 322 -14.57 -2.33 18.81
N ALA A 323 -14.09 -3.57 18.76
CA ALA A 323 -14.91 -4.73 18.45
C ALA A 323 -16.11 -4.83 19.42
N LEU A 324 -15.87 -4.62 20.71
CA LEU A 324 -16.91 -4.60 21.73
C LEU A 324 -17.91 -3.45 21.49
N SER A 325 -17.43 -2.25 21.16
CA SER A 325 -18.31 -1.09 20.88
C SER A 325 -19.24 -1.35 19.70
N PHE A 326 -18.72 -1.90 18.60
CA PHE A 326 -19.52 -2.24 17.43
C PHE A 326 -20.48 -3.39 17.71
N GLY A 327 -19.99 -4.45 18.36
CA GLY A 327 -20.82 -5.60 18.72
C GLY A 327 -21.94 -5.25 19.72
N THR A 328 -21.69 -4.31 20.64
CA THR A 328 -22.72 -3.80 21.57
C THR A 328 -23.81 -3.02 20.85
N SER A 329 -23.43 -2.20 19.85
CA SER A 329 -24.42 -1.51 19.02
C SER A 329 -25.26 -2.50 18.20
N CYS A 330 -24.64 -3.53 17.61
CA CYS A 330 -25.38 -4.60 16.95
C CYS A 330 -26.32 -5.33 17.91
N TYR A 331 -25.83 -5.71 19.10
CA TYR A 331 -26.60 -6.42 20.10
C TYR A 331 -27.83 -5.62 20.55
N THR A 332 -27.64 -4.36 20.95
CA THR A 332 -28.73 -3.47 21.38
C THR A 332 -29.74 -3.22 20.26
N THR A 333 -29.28 -3.14 19.01
CA THR A 333 -30.16 -2.99 17.84
C THR A 333 -30.97 -4.26 17.54
N LEU A 334 -30.38 -5.45 17.70
CA LEU A 334 -31.11 -6.72 17.59
C LEU A 334 -32.18 -6.85 18.67
N VAL A 335 -31.86 -6.45 19.91
CA VAL A 335 -32.82 -6.42 21.02
C VAL A 335 -33.95 -5.44 20.71
N LEU A 336 -33.64 -4.24 20.23
CA LEU A 336 -34.65 -3.26 19.79
C LEU A 336 -35.57 -3.85 18.72
N CYS A 337 -35.02 -4.46 17.67
CA CYS A 337 -35.80 -5.08 16.61
C CYS A 337 -36.72 -6.19 17.15
N LEU A 338 -36.19 -7.08 18.00
CA LEU A 338 -36.96 -8.16 18.61
C LEU A 338 -38.12 -7.63 19.47
N VAL A 339 -37.84 -6.67 20.35
CA VAL A 339 -38.88 -6.04 21.20
C VAL A 339 -39.92 -5.35 20.33
N THR A 340 -39.49 -4.66 19.26
CA THR A 340 -40.41 -3.98 18.35
C THR A 340 -41.37 -4.96 17.69
N LEU A 341 -40.85 -6.07 17.15
CA LEU A 341 -41.67 -7.11 16.53
C LEU A 341 -42.64 -7.76 17.52
N LEU A 342 -42.18 -8.06 18.74
CA LEU A 342 -43.01 -8.66 19.78
C LEU A 342 -44.13 -7.71 20.20
N VAL A 343 -43.81 -6.48 20.59
CA VAL A 343 -44.81 -5.49 21.03
C VAL A 343 -45.80 -5.16 19.91
N HIS A 344 -45.35 -5.10 18.66
CA HIS A 344 -46.24 -4.86 17.53
C HIS A 344 -47.21 -6.03 17.28
N TRP A 345 -46.74 -7.28 17.40
CA TRP A 345 -47.56 -8.46 17.08
C TRP A 345 -48.46 -8.91 18.24
N THR A 346 -47.99 -8.82 19.48
CA THR A 346 -48.74 -9.27 20.66
C THR A 346 -49.52 -8.16 21.35
N ALA A 347 -49.22 -6.89 21.04
CA ALA A 347 -49.68 -5.70 21.77
C ALA A 347 -49.30 -5.69 23.27
N ASP A 348 -48.41 -6.59 23.72
CA ASP A 348 -48.04 -6.74 25.12
C ASP A 348 -46.68 -6.08 25.43
N ARG A 349 -46.74 -4.89 26.05
CA ARG A 349 -45.54 -4.15 26.49
C ARG A 349 -44.82 -4.81 27.66
N THR A 350 -45.53 -5.60 28.48
CA THR A 350 -44.92 -6.27 29.65
C THR A 350 -43.98 -7.38 29.20
N LEU A 351 -44.39 -8.15 28.19
CA LEU A 351 -43.55 -9.14 27.52
C LEU A 351 -42.27 -8.51 26.95
N GLY A 352 -42.40 -7.35 26.29
CA GLY A 352 -41.26 -6.59 25.79
C GLY A 352 -40.26 -6.22 26.90
N LEU A 353 -40.76 -5.78 28.06
CA LEU A 353 -39.93 -5.42 29.20
C LEU A 353 -39.17 -6.62 29.80
N TRP A 354 -39.82 -7.80 29.88
CA TRP A 354 -39.15 -9.04 30.30
C TRP A 354 -38.00 -9.42 29.35
N VAL A 355 -38.22 -9.32 28.04
CA VAL A 355 -37.18 -9.60 27.03
C VAL A 355 -35.97 -8.68 27.22
N VAL A 356 -36.19 -7.41 27.51
CA VAL A 356 -35.11 -6.44 27.76
C VAL A 356 -34.32 -6.79 29.03
N GLN A 357 -35.00 -7.18 30.11
CA GLN A 357 -34.33 -7.57 31.36
C GLN A 357 -33.47 -8.83 31.16
N ILE A 358 -34.00 -9.83 30.46
CA ILE A 358 -33.24 -11.05 30.11
C ILE A 358 -32.04 -10.70 29.23
N ALA A 359 -32.25 -9.89 28.19
CA ALA A 359 -31.18 -9.44 27.30
C ALA A 359 -30.09 -8.63 28.04
N ALA A 360 -30.47 -7.79 29.00
CA ALA A 360 -29.52 -7.07 29.84
C ALA A 360 -28.69 -8.04 30.70
N GLY A 361 -29.33 -9.07 31.27
CA GLY A 361 -28.64 -10.12 32.03
C GLY A 361 -27.68 -10.98 31.19
N LEU A 362 -27.99 -11.19 29.91
CA LEU A 362 -27.15 -11.97 28.98
C LEU A 362 -25.98 -11.16 28.38
N TYR A 363 -26.06 -9.83 28.39
CA TYR A 363 -25.05 -8.98 27.75
C TYR A 363 -23.60 -9.22 28.22
N PRO A 364 -23.29 -9.44 29.52
CA PRO A 364 -21.91 -9.74 29.94
C PRO A 364 -21.31 -10.97 29.26
N LEU A 365 -22.12 -12.00 28.98
CA LEU A 365 -21.68 -13.21 28.27
C LEU A 365 -21.37 -12.89 26.80
N VAL A 366 -22.23 -12.10 26.16
CA VAL A 366 -22.02 -11.64 24.78
C VAL A 366 -20.76 -10.78 24.68
N ALA A 367 -20.57 -9.84 25.61
CA ALA A 367 -19.39 -8.99 25.68
C ALA A 367 -18.10 -9.80 25.86
N ALA A 368 -18.10 -10.79 26.77
CA ALA A 368 -16.95 -11.69 26.96
C ALA A 368 -16.69 -12.56 25.71
N GLY A 369 -17.75 -13.05 25.05
CA GLY A 369 -17.65 -13.80 23.80
C GLY A 369 -17.01 -12.97 22.67
N LEU A 370 -17.51 -11.76 22.44
CA LEU A 370 -16.98 -10.82 21.46
C LEU A 370 -15.51 -10.46 21.75
N TRP A 371 -15.18 -10.22 23.02
CA TRP A 371 -13.82 -9.95 23.44
C TRP A 371 -12.90 -11.11 23.10
N ARG A 372 -13.27 -12.35 23.48
CA ARG A 372 -12.46 -13.55 23.19
C ARG A 372 -12.31 -13.80 21.70
N TRP A 373 -13.39 -13.67 20.94
CA TRP A 373 -13.40 -13.87 19.48
C TRP A 373 -12.44 -12.92 18.77
N ASN A 374 -12.53 -11.61 19.04
CA ASN A 374 -11.62 -10.64 18.43
C ASN A 374 -10.20 -10.74 19.02
N SER A 375 -10.06 -11.11 20.30
CA SER A 375 -8.75 -11.28 20.95
C SER A 375 -7.93 -12.39 20.31
N HIS A 376 -8.56 -13.51 19.94
CA HIS A 376 -7.87 -14.59 19.23
C HIS A 376 -7.25 -14.07 17.94
N ARG A 377 -8.02 -13.28 17.17
CA ARG A 377 -7.54 -12.70 15.91
C ARG A 377 -6.51 -11.59 16.11
N ALA A 378 -6.68 -10.75 17.13
CA ALA A 378 -5.79 -9.62 17.40
C ALA A 378 -4.37 -10.07 17.80
N LYS A 379 -4.22 -11.23 18.44
CA LYS A 379 -2.91 -11.80 18.83
C LYS A 379 -1.98 -12.07 17.64
N ASP A 380 -2.53 -12.34 16.45
CA ASP A 380 -1.75 -12.59 15.24
C ASP A 380 -1.04 -11.32 14.70
N TYR A 381 -1.50 -10.14 15.13
CA TYR A 381 -1.08 -8.83 14.60
C TYR A 381 -0.54 -7.87 15.66
N GLU A 382 -0.75 -8.18 16.95
CA GLU A 382 -0.24 -7.40 18.07
C GLU A 382 1.29 -7.44 18.13
N VAL A 383 1.88 -6.27 18.40
CA VAL A 383 3.29 -6.16 18.79
C VAL A 383 3.34 -5.76 20.26
N PRO A 384 3.69 -6.69 21.16
CA PRO A 384 3.73 -6.40 22.59
C PRO A 384 4.89 -5.44 22.90
N ASN A 385 4.74 -4.63 23.95
CA ASN A 385 5.78 -3.70 24.39
C ASN A 385 6.84 -4.43 25.24
N LEU A 386 7.64 -5.26 24.57
CA LEU A 386 8.74 -6.03 25.16
C LEU A 386 10.09 -5.37 24.87
N ASP A 387 11.09 -5.70 25.68
CA ASP A 387 12.49 -5.37 25.40
C ASP A 387 13.00 -6.18 24.21
N LEU A 388 14.12 -5.76 23.61
CA LEU A 388 14.61 -6.34 22.35
C LEU A 388 14.89 -7.85 22.48
N LEU A 389 15.62 -8.26 23.52
CA LEU A 389 15.92 -9.67 23.78
C LEU A 389 14.66 -10.51 24.02
N ALA A 390 13.72 -10.01 24.84
CA ALA A 390 12.45 -10.66 25.09
C ALA A 390 11.56 -10.74 23.82
N SER A 391 11.72 -9.79 22.89
CA SER A 391 11.02 -9.81 21.60
C SER A 391 11.60 -10.86 20.66
N LEU A 392 12.92 -11.11 20.71
CA LEU A 392 13.60 -12.16 19.94
C LEU A 392 13.27 -13.57 20.43
N SER A 393 13.00 -13.73 21.74
CA SER A 393 12.59 -15.02 22.33
C SER A 393 11.08 -15.28 22.28
N HIS A 394 10.28 -14.37 21.72
CA HIS A 394 8.82 -14.43 21.78
C HIS A 394 8.22 -15.57 20.94
N ASP A 395 7.10 -16.19 21.34
CA ASP A 395 6.51 -17.32 20.60
C ASP A 395 6.02 -16.97 19.19
N CYS A 396 5.54 -15.73 19.01
CA CYS A 396 5.08 -15.23 17.72
C CYS A 396 6.24 -14.86 16.78
N ILE A 397 6.34 -15.54 15.64
CA ILE A 397 7.35 -15.35 14.58
C ILE A 397 7.38 -13.90 14.05
N ARG A 398 6.20 -13.27 13.91
CA ARG A 398 6.12 -11.86 13.45
C ARG A 398 6.82 -10.92 14.43
N VAL A 399 6.66 -11.13 15.74
CA VAL A 399 7.32 -10.33 16.78
C VAL A 399 8.83 -10.48 16.70
N ARG A 400 9.32 -11.71 16.47
CA ARG A 400 10.76 -11.97 16.23
C ARG A 400 11.27 -11.25 14.98
N ALA A 401 10.52 -11.29 13.88
CA ALA A 401 10.88 -10.59 12.64
C ALA A 401 10.98 -9.07 12.85
N ILE A 402 10.00 -8.48 13.55
CA ILE A 402 10.00 -7.05 13.90
C ILE A 402 11.19 -6.72 14.80
N ALA A 403 11.51 -7.59 15.76
CA ALA A 403 12.67 -7.43 16.63
C ALA A 403 13.97 -7.47 15.82
N ALA A 404 14.12 -8.41 14.88
CA ALA A 404 15.28 -8.48 14.00
C ALA A 404 15.47 -7.21 13.16
N VAL A 405 14.41 -6.69 12.52
CA VAL A 405 14.49 -5.39 11.80
C VAL A 405 14.75 -4.23 12.77
N SER A 406 14.27 -4.30 14.00
CA SER A 406 14.57 -3.26 15.00
C SER A 406 16.05 -3.22 15.39
N VAL A 407 16.77 -4.36 15.33
CA VAL A 407 18.22 -4.42 15.57
C VAL A 407 18.98 -3.55 14.58
N THR A 408 18.62 -3.60 13.29
CA THR A 408 19.31 -2.84 12.23
C THR A 408 18.98 -1.35 12.28
N LEU A 409 17.79 -1.00 12.78
CA LEU A 409 17.33 0.38 12.89
C LEU A 409 17.82 1.08 14.18
N GLU A 410 18.09 0.33 15.27
CA GLU A 410 18.61 0.86 16.54
C GLU A 410 20.13 1.13 16.45
N ASN A 411 20.54 2.39 16.65
CA ASN A 411 21.94 2.83 16.52
C ASN A 411 22.61 3.12 17.87
N ASP A 412 21.96 2.78 18.98
CA ASP A 412 22.42 3.09 20.32
C ASP A 412 23.66 2.25 20.67
N ALA A 413 24.59 2.85 21.42
CA ALA A 413 25.78 2.14 21.90
C ALA A 413 25.37 1.07 22.92
N ARG A 414 25.44 -0.21 22.52
CA ARG A 414 25.19 -1.37 23.37
C ARG A 414 26.51 -1.93 23.90
N CYS A 415 26.49 -2.57 25.06
CA CYS A 415 27.67 -3.27 25.56
C CYS A 415 27.89 -4.59 24.82
N ASP A 416 29.12 -5.09 24.84
CA ASP A 416 29.52 -6.30 24.10
C ASP A 416 28.69 -7.53 24.49
N THR A 417 28.38 -7.69 25.77
CA THR A 417 27.57 -8.81 26.28
C THR A 417 26.13 -8.78 25.77
N GLU A 418 25.55 -7.59 25.62
CA GLU A 418 24.21 -7.42 25.06
C GLU A 418 24.21 -7.71 23.56
N ILE A 419 25.24 -7.28 22.83
CA ILE A 419 25.41 -7.58 21.39
C ILE A 419 25.50 -9.10 21.17
N GLN A 420 26.32 -9.80 21.98
CA GLN A 420 26.44 -11.26 21.91
C GLN A 420 25.11 -11.97 22.20
N ALA A 421 24.38 -11.52 23.23
CA ALA A 421 23.05 -12.07 23.55
C ALA A 421 22.03 -11.87 22.42
N ILE A 422 22.08 -10.72 21.73
CA ILE A 422 21.23 -10.44 20.57
C ILE A 422 21.58 -11.40 19.41
N VAL A 423 22.86 -11.64 19.14
CA VAL A 423 23.27 -12.58 18.08
C VAL A 423 22.74 -13.99 18.35
N VAL A 424 22.84 -14.47 19.61
CA VAL A 424 22.28 -15.77 20.00
C VAL A 424 20.76 -15.79 19.83
N GLY A 425 20.04 -14.76 20.28
CA GLY A 425 18.58 -14.68 20.11
C GLY A 425 18.12 -14.59 18.65
N LEU A 426 18.93 -13.98 17.77
CA LEU A 426 18.70 -14.00 16.32
C LEU A 426 18.90 -15.41 15.74
N ASN A 427 19.95 -16.12 16.19
CA ASN A 427 20.23 -17.49 15.77
C ASN A 427 19.10 -18.46 16.14
N ASP A 428 18.44 -18.27 17.28
CA ASP A 428 17.26 -19.07 17.68
C ASP A 428 16.09 -18.93 16.68
N THR A 429 16.01 -17.81 15.96
CA THR A 429 15.00 -17.59 14.91
C THR A 429 15.31 -18.40 13.64
N LEU A 430 16.55 -18.84 13.46
CA LEU A 430 16.97 -19.61 12.28
C LEU A 430 16.58 -21.10 12.36
N ILE A 431 16.17 -21.57 13.54
CA ILE A 431 15.81 -22.98 13.79
C ILE A 431 14.49 -23.36 13.11
N PHE A 432 13.59 -22.40 12.90
CA PHE A 432 12.28 -22.66 12.31
C PHE A 432 12.37 -23.19 10.88
N ALA A 433 11.43 -24.07 10.51
CA ALA A 433 11.30 -24.59 9.16
C ALA A 433 10.92 -23.47 8.18
N MET A 434 11.53 -23.45 6.99
CA MET A 434 11.31 -22.43 5.96
C MET A 434 9.94 -22.57 5.29
N HIS A 435 8.94 -21.93 5.89
CA HIS A 435 7.58 -21.73 5.36
C HIS A 435 7.42 -20.25 4.97
N HIS A 436 6.32 -19.89 4.29
CA HIS A 436 6.19 -18.56 3.70
C HIS A 436 6.36 -17.42 4.73
N GLU A 437 5.71 -17.50 5.90
CA GLU A 437 5.80 -16.47 6.95
C GLU A 437 7.12 -16.52 7.74
N THR A 438 7.63 -17.73 8.03
CA THR A 438 8.91 -17.90 8.75
C THR A 438 10.11 -17.48 7.90
N ALA A 439 10.04 -17.61 6.57
CA ALA A 439 11.10 -17.18 5.66
C ALA A 439 11.41 -15.68 5.80
N TYR A 440 10.40 -14.83 6.05
CA TYR A 440 10.62 -13.41 6.32
C TYR A 440 11.40 -13.19 7.61
N ALA A 441 10.98 -13.86 8.69
CA ALA A 441 11.64 -13.72 9.99
C ALA A 441 13.10 -14.18 9.93
N ILE A 442 13.37 -15.30 9.26
CA ILE A 442 14.72 -15.83 9.05
C ILE A 442 15.55 -14.85 8.22
N ALA A 443 15.00 -14.33 7.10
CA ALA A 443 15.72 -13.38 6.24
C ALA A 443 16.08 -12.09 6.99
N TYR A 444 15.15 -11.52 7.76
CA TYR A 444 15.42 -10.33 8.58
C TYR A 444 16.39 -10.63 9.73
N ALA A 445 16.33 -11.82 10.34
CA ALA A 445 17.28 -12.23 11.36
C ALA A 445 18.71 -12.32 10.81
N CYS A 446 18.88 -12.95 9.64
CA CYS A 446 20.17 -13.01 8.96
C CYS A 446 20.70 -11.62 8.58
N GLN A 447 19.84 -10.73 8.06
CA GLN A 447 20.22 -9.34 7.75
C GLN A 447 20.66 -8.58 9.02
N ALA A 448 19.96 -8.79 10.13
CA ALA A 448 20.33 -8.19 11.42
C ALA A 448 21.65 -8.74 11.96
N MET A 449 21.90 -10.05 11.83
CA MET A 449 23.17 -10.66 12.20
C MET A 449 24.32 -10.09 11.36
N TRP A 450 24.13 -9.93 10.04
CA TRP A 450 25.12 -9.29 9.17
C TRP A 450 25.44 -7.87 9.62
N PHE A 451 24.41 -7.07 9.86
CA PHE A 451 24.58 -5.69 10.33
C PHE A 451 25.38 -5.63 11.64
N LEU A 452 25.11 -6.53 12.59
CA LEU A 452 25.87 -6.61 13.83
C LEU A 452 27.32 -7.04 13.61
N TRP A 453 27.55 -8.04 12.75
CA TRP A 453 28.88 -8.50 12.37
C TRP A 453 29.71 -7.37 11.76
N TYR A 454 29.22 -6.79 10.66
CA TYR A 454 29.90 -5.73 9.94
C TYR A 454 30.24 -4.51 10.81
N ARG A 455 29.36 -4.18 11.76
CA ARG A 455 29.54 -3.00 12.62
C ARG A 455 30.45 -3.24 13.83
N ASN A 456 30.33 -4.38 14.52
CA ASN A 456 30.90 -4.55 15.86
C ASN A 456 32.01 -5.61 15.95
N PHE A 457 32.05 -6.61 15.06
CA PHE A 457 33.00 -7.72 15.14
C PHE A 457 34.13 -7.57 14.13
N ASP A 458 35.23 -8.30 14.31
CA ASP A 458 36.30 -8.34 13.31
C ASP A 458 35.84 -9.10 12.05
N LEU A 459 36.32 -8.66 10.89
CA LEU A 459 36.05 -9.30 9.60
C LEU A 459 37.27 -10.09 9.09
N SER A 460 38.28 -10.28 9.95
CA SER A 460 39.48 -11.05 9.62
C SER A 460 39.19 -12.51 9.27
N ASP A 461 38.16 -13.10 9.90
CA ASP A 461 37.83 -14.51 9.76
C ASP A 461 36.75 -14.69 8.67
N GLN A 462 37.21 -15.05 7.47
CA GLN A 462 36.34 -15.28 6.32
C GLN A 462 35.57 -16.60 6.44
N ILE A 463 34.26 -16.56 6.22
CA ILE A 463 33.43 -17.79 6.13
C ILE A 463 33.46 -18.32 4.69
N LEU A 464 33.89 -19.57 4.54
CA LEU A 464 33.90 -20.30 3.28
C LEU A 464 32.62 -21.15 3.15
N GLU A 465 31.86 -20.99 2.07
CA GLU A 465 30.62 -21.75 1.86
C GLU A 465 30.87 -23.28 1.79
N SER A 466 31.97 -23.67 1.14
CA SER A 466 32.37 -25.07 0.98
C SER A 466 33.88 -25.18 1.04
N THR A 467 34.37 -26.25 1.64
CA THR A 467 35.80 -26.60 1.65
C THR A 467 36.19 -27.54 0.51
N SER A 468 35.20 -28.12 -0.20
CA SER A 468 35.42 -29.11 -1.26
C SER A 468 35.21 -28.57 -2.67
N ASP A 469 34.33 -27.58 -2.84
CA ASP A 469 33.94 -27.06 -4.16
C ASP A 469 34.75 -25.79 -4.51
N PRO A 470 35.00 -25.51 -5.80
CA PRO A 470 35.69 -24.28 -6.20
C PRO A 470 34.87 -23.03 -5.81
N LEU A 471 35.50 -22.15 -5.03
CA LEU A 471 34.93 -20.88 -4.58
C LEU A 471 35.11 -19.79 -5.64
N TRP A 472 34.14 -18.88 -5.72
CA TRP A 472 34.18 -17.76 -6.66
C TRP A 472 35.09 -16.64 -6.12
N PRO A 473 36.05 -16.13 -6.91
CA PRO A 473 37.02 -15.15 -6.42
C PRO A 473 36.34 -13.82 -6.08
N LEU A 474 36.84 -13.10 -5.06
CA LEU A 474 36.35 -11.78 -4.64
C LEU A 474 36.53 -10.70 -5.73
N GLY A 475 35.75 -9.61 -5.64
CA GLY A 475 35.87 -8.45 -6.54
C GLY A 475 35.35 -8.67 -7.96
N ARG A 476 34.55 -9.72 -8.19
CA ARG A 476 33.91 -10.00 -9.50
C ARG A 476 32.52 -9.38 -9.64
N TRP A 477 32.02 -8.72 -8.61
CA TRP A 477 30.77 -7.96 -8.69
C TRP A 477 30.98 -6.65 -9.46
N ALA A 478 30.08 -6.33 -10.39
CA ALA A 478 30.15 -5.08 -11.13
C ALA A 478 29.87 -3.89 -10.20
N PRO A 479 30.63 -2.78 -10.31
CA PRO A 479 30.39 -1.61 -9.46
C PRO A 479 29.03 -1.00 -9.76
N GLU A 480 28.35 -0.50 -8.72
CA GLU A 480 27.11 0.24 -8.90
C GLU A 480 27.37 1.51 -9.73
N PRO A 481 26.55 1.79 -10.77
CA PRO A 481 26.69 3.01 -11.54
C PRO A 481 26.47 4.21 -10.62
N ARG A 482 27.42 5.16 -10.61
CA ARG A 482 27.29 6.39 -9.82
C ARG A 482 26.04 7.14 -10.26
N ASP A 483 25.07 7.21 -9.36
CA ASP A 483 23.86 7.97 -9.54
C ASP A 483 24.19 9.48 -9.71
N CYS A 484 24.23 9.97 -10.94
CA CYS A 484 24.13 11.42 -11.22
C CYS A 484 22.75 11.99 -10.82
N SER A 485 21.86 11.17 -10.26
CA SER A 485 20.47 11.46 -9.94
C SER A 485 20.28 12.24 -8.62
N SER A 486 21.28 12.32 -7.74
CA SER A 486 21.17 13.08 -6.47
C SER A 486 21.10 14.60 -6.67
N HIS A 487 21.65 15.14 -7.76
CA HIS A 487 21.51 16.55 -8.15
C HIS A 487 20.34 16.81 -9.13
N SER A 488 20.00 15.84 -9.98
CA SER A 488 18.87 15.98 -10.94
C SER A 488 17.50 15.86 -10.27
N ALA A 489 17.35 15.05 -9.21
CA ALA A 489 16.09 14.93 -8.48
C ALA A 489 15.72 16.19 -7.68
N LYS A 490 16.71 17.03 -7.31
CA LYS A 490 16.46 18.34 -6.67
C LYS A 490 16.15 19.44 -7.70
N ALA A 491 16.65 19.35 -8.93
CA ALA A 491 16.33 20.30 -10.00
C ALA A 491 14.95 20.05 -10.67
N SER A 492 14.35 18.88 -10.45
CA SER A 492 13.02 18.53 -10.99
C SER A 492 11.84 19.03 -10.14
N MET A 493 12.09 19.64 -8.97
CA MET A 493 11.02 20.22 -8.13
C MET A 493 10.75 21.72 -8.38
N THR A 494 11.44 22.38 -9.32
CA THR A 494 11.27 23.83 -9.58
C THR A 494 10.87 24.20 -11.00
N HIS A 495 10.58 23.26 -11.90
CA HIS A 495 10.02 23.59 -13.21
C HIS A 495 8.51 23.33 -13.27
N PRO A 496 7.68 24.33 -13.63
CA PRO A 496 6.27 24.11 -13.87
C PRO A 496 6.12 23.15 -15.04
N ALA A 497 5.35 22.09 -14.79
CA ALA A 497 5.07 21.02 -15.74
C ALA A 497 4.57 21.58 -17.08
N THR A 498 5.38 21.45 -18.13
CA THR A 498 4.89 21.43 -19.50
C THR A 498 4.21 20.10 -19.73
N LEU A 499 2.89 20.09 -19.46
CA LEU A 499 1.81 19.43 -20.20
C LEU A 499 2.21 18.40 -21.29
N VAL A 500 2.89 17.32 -20.90
CA VAL A 500 2.80 16.05 -21.62
C VAL A 500 1.74 15.24 -20.92
N LYS A 501 0.59 15.05 -21.58
CA LYS A 501 -0.51 14.19 -21.12
C LYS A 501 0.07 12.83 -20.72
N LYS A 502 0.13 12.55 -19.41
CA LYS A 502 0.26 11.18 -18.88
C LYS A 502 -0.97 10.42 -19.36
N GLY A 503 -0.79 9.64 -20.42
CA GLY A 503 -1.83 8.83 -21.02
C GLY A 503 -2.42 7.84 -20.04
N PHE A 504 -3.71 7.58 -20.22
CA PHE A 504 -4.62 6.68 -19.52
C PHE A 504 -4.11 5.23 -19.28
N TRP A 505 -2.98 4.85 -19.88
CA TRP A 505 -2.42 3.50 -19.88
C TRP A 505 -1.67 3.10 -18.60
N GLN A 506 -1.35 4.04 -17.71
CA GLN A 506 -0.79 3.73 -16.38
C GLN A 506 -1.83 3.17 -15.39
N ARG A 507 -3.12 3.02 -15.78
CA ARG A 507 -4.18 2.46 -14.92
C ARG A 507 -4.51 0.99 -15.14
N ARG A 508 -3.95 0.34 -16.18
CA ARG A 508 -4.00 -1.13 -16.32
C ARG A 508 -2.68 -1.72 -15.83
N HIS A 509 -2.37 -1.51 -14.56
CA HIS A 509 -1.34 -2.32 -13.93
C HIS A 509 -1.99 -3.64 -13.51
N VAL A 510 -1.53 -4.74 -14.11
CA VAL A 510 -1.36 -6.01 -13.39
C VAL A 510 -0.71 -5.63 -12.05
N PRO A 511 -1.23 -6.07 -10.89
CA PRO A 511 -0.60 -5.78 -9.62
C PRO A 511 0.81 -6.38 -9.66
N SER A 512 1.80 -5.55 -10.00
CA SER A 512 3.20 -5.90 -9.83
C SER A 512 3.41 -6.06 -8.33
N LEU A 513 4.02 -7.17 -7.93
CA LEU A 513 4.42 -7.43 -6.55
C LEU A 513 5.29 -6.31 -5.94
N ALA A 514 5.81 -5.36 -6.76
CA ALA A 514 6.85 -4.41 -6.37
C ALA A 514 6.44 -2.92 -6.35
N THR A 515 5.19 -2.52 -6.65
CA THR A 515 4.88 -1.09 -6.89
C THR A 515 3.93 -0.42 -5.90
N MET A 516 3.95 -0.81 -4.62
CA MET A 516 3.19 -0.11 -3.55
C MET A 516 4.05 0.21 -2.32
N ASP A 517 5.35 0.45 -2.48
CA ASP A 517 6.21 0.77 -1.34
C ASP A 517 5.92 2.17 -0.80
N SER A 518 5.40 2.21 0.42
CA SER A 518 5.19 3.45 1.16
C SER A 518 6.52 4.19 1.36
N ALA A 519 6.48 5.52 1.50
CA ALA A 519 7.69 6.31 1.78
C ALA A 519 8.45 5.86 3.04
N LEU A 520 7.77 5.17 3.96
CA LEU A 520 8.35 4.57 5.16
C LEU A 520 9.15 3.30 4.85
N VAL A 521 8.66 2.44 3.96
CA VAL A 521 9.39 1.24 3.50
C VAL A 521 10.71 1.66 2.86
N ARG A 522 10.69 2.66 1.98
CA ARG A 522 11.94 3.22 1.39
C ARG A 522 12.88 3.81 2.42
N LEU A 523 12.35 4.41 3.50
CA LEU A 523 13.18 4.94 4.58
C LEU A 523 13.85 3.80 5.37
N VAL A 524 13.14 2.71 5.63
CA VAL A 524 13.70 1.51 6.29
C VAL A 524 14.73 0.84 5.38
N GLU A 525 14.43 0.67 4.09
CA GLU A 525 15.39 0.12 3.12
C GLU A 525 16.67 0.95 3.05
N LYS A 526 16.57 2.29 3.07
CA LYS A 526 17.73 3.18 3.14
C LYS A 526 18.47 3.08 4.48
N ALA A 527 17.76 2.96 5.60
CA ALA A 527 18.38 2.85 6.93
C ALA A 527 19.05 1.48 7.16
N THR A 528 18.64 0.46 6.42
CA THR A 528 19.22 -0.89 6.44
C THR A 528 20.24 -1.12 5.33
N ASP A 529 20.66 -0.06 4.64
CA ASP A 529 21.69 -0.11 3.61
C ASP A 529 23.08 0.14 4.22
N MET A 530 24.05 -0.67 3.80
CA MET A 530 25.37 -0.68 4.42
C MET A 530 26.20 0.58 4.18
N ASP A 531 25.92 1.30 3.09
CA ASP A 531 26.57 2.57 2.71
C ASP A 531 26.40 3.68 3.77
N HIS A 532 25.52 3.49 4.74
CA HIS A 532 25.23 4.45 5.80
C HIS A 532 25.65 3.96 7.21
N THR A 533 26.25 2.78 7.32
CA THR A 533 26.64 2.17 8.59
C THR A 533 28.09 2.51 8.94
N MET A 534 28.31 3.15 10.09
CA MET A 534 29.67 3.40 10.59
C MET A 534 30.18 2.20 11.40
N CYS A 535 31.37 1.72 11.05
CA CYS A 535 32.08 0.70 11.80
C CYS A 535 32.48 1.19 13.20
N ALA A 536 32.34 0.33 14.21
CA ALA A 536 32.85 0.63 15.55
C ALA A 536 34.38 0.74 15.53
N THR A 537 34.92 1.70 16.29
CA THR A 537 36.38 1.90 16.41
C THR A 537 37.06 0.80 17.21
N ASN A 538 36.34 0.20 18.16
CA ASN A 538 36.78 -0.96 18.94
C ASN A 538 35.96 -2.17 18.50
N ARG A 539 36.61 -3.17 17.90
CA ARG A 539 35.97 -4.42 17.46
C ARG A 539 35.94 -5.43 18.60
N ILE A 540 34.82 -6.15 18.72
CA ILE A 540 34.66 -7.26 19.65
C ILE A 540 35.41 -8.46 19.07
N ALA A 541 36.23 -9.12 19.89
CA ALA A 541 36.90 -10.35 19.50
C ALA A 541 35.89 -11.49 19.29
N ASP A 542 36.10 -12.28 18.24
CA ASP A 542 35.21 -13.38 17.86
C ASP A 542 35.23 -14.49 18.92
N ALA A 543 34.14 -14.59 19.68
CA ALA A 543 33.89 -15.75 20.52
C ALA A 543 33.42 -16.92 19.64
N PRO A 544 33.88 -18.17 19.87
CA PRO A 544 33.59 -19.31 18.98
C PRO A 544 32.09 -19.59 18.83
N VAL A 545 31.30 -19.35 19.90
CA VAL A 545 29.84 -19.51 19.88
C VAL A 545 29.16 -18.49 18.95
N VAL A 546 29.67 -17.25 18.92
CA VAL A 546 29.14 -16.18 18.09
C VAL A 546 29.51 -16.42 16.63
N HIS A 547 30.75 -16.88 16.37
CA HIS A 547 31.20 -17.26 15.03
C HIS A 547 30.32 -18.38 14.44
N GLN A 548 30.01 -19.42 15.23
CA GLN A 548 29.10 -20.50 14.81
C GLN A 548 27.69 -19.97 14.46
N CYS A 549 27.21 -18.93 15.15
CA CYS A 549 25.94 -18.29 14.79
C CYS A 549 26.02 -17.63 13.41
N PHE A 550 27.11 -16.91 13.10
CA PHE A 550 27.31 -16.31 11.77
C PHE A 550 27.39 -17.36 10.68
N GLU A 551 28.11 -18.47 10.89
CA GLU A 551 28.13 -19.60 9.94
C GLU A 551 26.74 -20.17 9.68
N ASN A 552 25.93 -20.36 10.72
CA ASN A 552 24.55 -20.83 10.59
C ASN A 552 23.69 -19.81 9.83
N GLY A 553 23.88 -18.52 10.11
CA GLY A 553 23.26 -17.41 9.38
C GLY A 553 23.55 -17.45 7.87
N VAL A 554 24.81 -17.66 7.49
CA VAL A 554 25.23 -17.77 6.09
C VAL A 554 24.62 -19.02 5.43
N LYS A 555 24.67 -20.19 6.09
CA LYS A 555 24.04 -21.43 5.59
C LYS A 555 22.54 -21.23 5.33
N LYS A 556 21.85 -20.49 6.21
CA LYS A 556 20.42 -20.19 6.08
C LYS A 556 20.13 -19.18 4.97
N LEU A 557 20.97 -18.14 4.81
CA LEU A 557 20.87 -17.21 3.68
C LEU A 557 20.98 -17.92 2.33
N ILE A 558 21.94 -18.85 2.21
CA ILE A 558 22.11 -19.66 0.99
C ILE A 558 20.86 -20.51 0.73
N GLY A 559 20.31 -21.15 1.76
CA GLY A 559 19.03 -21.89 1.64
C GLY A 559 17.86 -21.00 1.23
N LEU A 560 17.80 -19.76 1.72
CA LEU A 560 16.76 -18.78 1.39
C LEU A 560 16.78 -18.33 -0.08
N LEU A 561 17.93 -18.38 -0.77
CA LEU A 561 18.00 -18.07 -2.21
C LEU A 561 17.12 -18.99 -3.07
N TYR A 562 16.80 -20.18 -2.57
CA TYR A 562 15.96 -21.16 -3.26
C TYR A 562 14.52 -21.21 -2.71
N ALA A 563 14.19 -20.43 -1.68
CA ALA A 563 12.86 -20.45 -1.05
C ALA A 563 11.76 -19.95 -2.01
N PRO A 564 10.52 -20.46 -1.96
CA PRO A 564 9.45 -20.04 -2.88
C PRO A 564 8.99 -18.57 -2.68
N CYS A 565 9.50 -17.88 -1.65
CA CYS A 565 9.15 -16.50 -1.33
C CYS A 565 10.13 -15.51 -1.96
N TYR A 566 9.68 -14.73 -2.95
CA TYR A 566 10.51 -13.72 -3.65
C TYR A 566 11.15 -12.71 -2.69
N HIS A 567 10.38 -12.13 -1.76
CA HIS A 567 10.91 -11.09 -0.88
C HIS A 567 12.01 -11.61 0.05
N ALA A 568 11.87 -12.85 0.53
CA ALA A 568 12.91 -13.51 1.32
C ALA A 568 14.17 -13.79 0.47
N ARG A 569 14.01 -14.28 -0.77
CA ARG A 569 15.13 -14.43 -1.73
C ARG A 569 15.86 -13.10 -1.94
N ARG A 570 15.11 -12.01 -2.10
CA ARG A 570 15.64 -10.66 -2.34
C ARG A 570 16.48 -10.16 -1.16
N ILE A 571 15.96 -10.28 0.06
CA ILE A 571 16.71 -9.91 1.27
C ILE A 571 17.97 -10.77 1.38
N ALA A 572 17.85 -12.09 1.14
CA ALA A 572 18.96 -13.01 1.24
C ALA A 572 20.07 -12.70 0.23
N ALA A 573 19.71 -12.52 -1.05
CA ALA A 573 20.63 -12.15 -2.12
C ALA A 573 21.32 -10.81 -1.86
N LYS A 574 20.57 -9.81 -1.37
CA LYS A 574 21.14 -8.51 -0.96
C LYS A 574 22.18 -8.69 0.14
N THR A 575 21.81 -9.42 1.20
CA THR A 575 22.67 -9.59 2.39
C THR A 575 23.94 -10.36 2.03
N LEU A 576 23.82 -11.42 1.24
CA LEU A 576 24.98 -12.19 0.77
C LEU A 576 25.89 -11.36 -0.16
N GLN A 577 25.31 -10.48 -0.98
CA GLN A 577 26.11 -9.60 -1.85
C GLN A 577 26.91 -8.58 -1.03
N GLU A 578 26.30 -7.97 -0.01
CA GLU A 578 27.01 -7.08 0.91
C GLU A 578 28.12 -7.81 1.68
N MET A 579 27.85 -9.04 2.13
CA MET A 579 28.86 -9.89 2.78
C MET A 579 30.03 -10.21 1.85
N TYR A 580 29.75 -10.53 0.58
CA TYR A 580 30.76 -10.86 -0.42
C TYR A 580 31.61 -9.63 -0.79
N ASP A 581 30.99 -8.47 -0.98
CA ASP A 581 31.70 -7.22 -1.29
C ASP A 581 32.58 -6.74 -0.13
N ALA A 582 32.15 -6.99 1.11
CA ALA A 582 32.94 -6.73 2.31
C ALA A 582 34.08 -7.76 2.54
N GLY A 583 34.16 -8.83 1.75
CA GLY A 583 35.15 -9.89 1.91
C GLY A 583 34.86 -10.89 3.04
N ALA A 584 33.72 -10.77 3.72
CA ALA A 584 33.35 -11.60 4.87
C ALA A 584 33.02 -13.05 4.49
N ILE A 585 32.57 -13.27 3.24
CA ILE A 585 32.24 -14.60 2.73
C ILE A 585 32.88 -14.88 1.37
N GLN A 586 33.15 -16.15 1.11
CA GLN A 586 33.39 -16.67 -0.24
C GLN A 586 32.33 -17.72 -0.57
N VAL A 587 31.68 -17.54 -1.72
CA VAL A 587 30.53 -18.34 -2.15
C VAL A 587 30.90 -19.24 -3.33
N ARG A 588 30.14 -20.32 -3.51
CA ARG A 588 30.22 -21.16 -4.70
C ARG A 588 29.66 -20.47 -5.92
N LYS A 589 30.00 -20.99 -7.11
CA LYS A 589 29.51 -20.48 -8.40
C LYS A 589 27.97 -20.48 -8.49
N GLU A 590 27.30 -21.49 -7.96
CA GLU A 590 25.83 -21.59 -7.96
C GLU A 590 25.20 -20.48 -7.11
N THR A 591 25.72 -20.26 -5.91
CA THR A 591 25.23 -19.24 -4.98
C THR A 591 25.45 -17.84 -5.53
N PHE A 592 26.65 -17.56 -6.07
CA PHE A 592 26.96 -16.30 -6.74
C PHE A 592 26.01 -16.00 -7.90
N PHE A 593 25.71 -17.03 -8.71
CA PHE A 593 24.77 -16.92 -9.81
C PHE A 593 23.36 -16.56 -9.33
N GLN A 594 22.83 -17.27 -8.33
CA GLN A 594 21.49 -17.01 -7.79
C GLN A 594 21.37 -15.62 -7.14
N MET A 595 22.43 -15.15 -6.49
CA MET A 595 22.50 -13.78 -5.98
C MET A 595 22.35 -12.76 -7.11
N ALA A 596 23.15 -12.90 -8.18
CA ALA A 596 23.11 -12.00 -9.34
C ALA A 596 21.72 -12.01 -10.00
N VAL A 597 21.17 -13.19 -10.30
CA VAL A 597 19.86 -13.29 -10.96
C VAL A 597 18.72 -12.71 -10.12
N THR A 598 18.72 -12.97 -8.81
CA THR A 598 17.69 -12.44 -7.91
C THR A 598 17.75 -10.91 -7.82
N LEU A 599 18.95 -10.33 -7.80
CA LEU A 599 19.16 -8.88 -7.66
C LEU A 599 18.84 -8.09 -8.93
N VAL A 600 18.77 -8.72 -10.11
CA VAL A 600 18.27 -8.09 -11.36
C VAL A 600 16.84 -7.56 -11.20
N ALA A 601 16.03 -8.19 -10.33
CA ALA A 601 14.63 -7.84 -10.08
C ALA A 601 14.43 -6.89 -8.88
N VAL A 602 15.50 -6.34 -8.28
CA VAL A 602 15.40 -5.39 -7.14
C VAL A 602 14.81 -4.05 -7.60
N PRO A 603 14.01 -3.32 -6.81
CA PRO A 603 13.43 -2.03 -7.23
C PRO A 603 14.47 -0.91 -7.42
N VAL A 604 15.60 -0.94 -6.71
CA VAL A 604 16.68 0.05 -6.83
C VAL A 604 17.39 -0.10 -8.18
N HIS A 605 17.42 0.99 -8.97
CA HIS A 605 17.93 0.96 -10.34
C HIS A 605 19.44 0.66 -10.40
N SER A 606 20.26 1.37 -9.62
CA SER A 606 21.73 1.19 -9.61
C SER A 606 22.12 -0.27 -9.36
N ARG A 607 21.55 -0.86 -8.30
CA ARG A 607 21.83 -2.24 -7.88
C ARG A 607 21.38 -3.28 -8.91
N ALA A 608 20.21 -3.08 -9.52
CA ALA A 608 19.72 -4.00 -10.55
C ALA A 608 20.56 -3.95 -11.83
N VAL A 609 21.04 -2.78 -12.23
CA VAL A 609 21.95 -2.64 -13.39
C VAL A 609 23.30 -3.26 -13.08
N ALA A 610 23.83 -3.05 -11.87
CA ALA A 610 25.06 -3.72 -11.42
C ALA A 610 24.89 -5.25 -11.44
N ALA A 611 23.80 -5.77 -10.87
CA ALA A 611 23.49 -7.19 -10.89
C ALA A 611 23.33 -7.75 -12.32
N ALA A 612 22.71 -7.01 -13.24
CA ALA A 612 22.58 -7.41 -14.64
C ALA A 612 23.93 -7.47 -15.35
N ARG A 613 24.82 -6.49 -15.13
CA ARG A 613 26.19 -6.50 -15.67
C ARG A 613 27.00 -7.66 -15.11
N THR A 614 26.91 -7.90 -13.80
CA THR A 614 27.53 -9.06 -13.14
C THR A 614 27.01 -10.36 -13.76
N LEU A 615 25.69 -10.50 -13.93
CA LEU A 615 25.07 -11.68 -14.51
C LEU A 615 25.55 -11.92 -15.94
N VAL A 616 25.54 -10.90 -16.80
CA VAL A 616 25.99 -11.01 -18.20
C VAL A 616 27.47 -11.39 -18.26
N SER A 617 28.32 -10.72 -17.50
CA SER A 617 29.75 -11.05 -17.42
C SER A 617 29.98 -12.47 -16.91
N PHE A 618 29.19 -12.92 -15.93
CA PHE A 618 29.28 -14.25 -15.38
C PHE A 618 28.88 -15.30 -16.43
N VAL A 619 27.72 -15.15 -17.06
CA VAL A 619 27.18 -16.08 -18.07
C VAL A 619 28.13 -16.29 -19.24
N VAL A 620 28.81 -15.24 -19.71
CA VAL A 620 29.79 -15.33 -20.81
C VAL A 620 30.98 -16.23 -20.47
N THR A 621 31.32 -16.36 -19.18
CA THR A 621 32.46 -17.19 -18.73
C THR A 621 32.09 -18.64 -18.42
N GLN A 622 30.80 -18.99 -18.45
CA GLN A 622 30.31 -20.30 -18.04
C GLN A 622 29.78 -21.13 -19.22
N GLU A 623 29.72 -22.45 -19.05
CA GLU A 623 29.12 -23.36 -20.03
C GLU A 623 27.61 -23.11 -20.15
N ALA A 624 27.11 -23.01 -21.38
CA ALA A 624 25.71 -22.68 -21.66
C ALA A 624 24.72 -23.68 -21.03
N THR A 625 25.06 -24.97 -21.02
CA THR A 625 24.25 -26.04 -20.43
C THR A 625 24.14 -25.91 -18.90
N TRP A 626 25.24 -25.52 -18.24
CA TRP A 626 25.24 -25.27 -16.80
C TRP A 626 24.39 -24.05 -16.45
N VAL A 627 24.54 -22.94 -17.18
CA VAL A 627 23.74 -21.71 -16.96
C VAL A 627 22.25 -21.99 -17.16
N ALA A 628 21.92 -22.72 -18.23
CA ALA A 628 20.54 -23.11 -18.52
C ALA A 628 19.92 -23.93 -17.38
N SER A 629 20.65 -24.94 -16.88
CA SER A 629 20.22 -25.74 -15.73
C SER A 629 20.07 -24.90 -14.45
N ALA A 630 21.00 -23.98 -14.18
CA ALA A 630 20.95 -23.10 -13.01
C ALA A 630 19.79 -22.08 -13.05
N MET A 631 19.36 -21.65 -14.24
CA MET A 631 18.19 -20.78 -14.43
C MET A 631 16.87 -21.52 -14.46
N ALA A 632 16.88 -22.85 -14.53
CA ALA A 632 15.68 -23.67 -14.66
C ALA A 632 14.91 -23.85 -13.33
N ASP A 633 14.68 -22.73 -12.65
CA ASP A 633 13.81 -22.59 -11.50
C ASP A 633 12.67 -21.63 -11.84
N LYS A 634 11.44 -22.07 -11.56
CA LYS A 634 10.20 -21.35 -11.89
C LYS A 634 10.22 -19.90 -11.40
N MET A 635 10.68 -19.68 -10.18
CA MET A 635 10.69 -18.35 -9.59
C MET A 635 11.78 -17.48 -10.25
N THR A 636 12.96 -18.03 -10.49
CA THR A 636 14.09 -17.35 -11.15
C THR A 636 13.68 -16.75 -12.50
N LEU A 637 13.02 -17.54 -13.36
CA LEU A 637 12.56 -17.05 -14.66
C LEU A 637 11.44 -16.01 -14.56
N VAL A 638 10.55 -16.13 -13.56
CA VAL A 638 9.54 -15.10 -13.27
C VAL A 638 10.23 -13.78 -12.89
N LEU A 639 11.23 -13.82 -12.01
CA LEU A 639 11.95 -12.62 -11.56
C LEU A 639 12.65 -11.90 -12.69
N VAL A 640 13.36 -12.64 -13.56
CA VAL A 640 14.03 -12.07 -14.72
C VAL A 640 12.99 -11.45 -15.67
N SER A 641 11.89 -12.14 -15.94
CA SER A 641 10.84 -11.65 -16.84
C SER A 641 10.13 -10.40 -16.31
N GLU A 642 9.81 -10.37 -15.02
CA GLU A 642 9.24 -9.20 -14.36
C GLU A 642 10.23 -8.03 -14.30
N ALA A 643 11.52 -8.30 -14.10
CA ALA A 643 12.56 -7.26 -14.10
C ALA A 643 12.64 -6.53 -15.44
N LEU A 644 12.47 -7.25 -16.56
CA LEU A 644 12.41 -6.65 -17.91
C LEU A 644 11.20 -5.71 -18.04
N VAL A 645 10.03 -6.11 -17.55
CA VAL A 645 8.81 -5.27 -17.57
C VAL A 645 9.00 -4.01 -16.73
N GLN A 646 9.58 -4.14 -15.53
CA GLN A 646 9.83 -3.00 -14.64
C GLN A 646 10.82 -1.98 -15.23
N ARG A 647 11.70 -2.42 -16.13
CA ARG A 647 12.81 -1.63 -16.69
C ARG A 647 12.70 -1.42 -18.19
N VAL A 648 11.48 -1.36 -18.72
CA VAL A 648 11.23 -1.20 -20.16
C VAL A 648 11.89 0.03 -20.79
N PHE A 649 12.29 1.02 -19.98
CA PHE A 649 12.93 2.25 -20.43
C PHE A 649 14.47 2.18 -20.54
N ASP A 650 15.11 1.17 -19.95
CA ASP A 650 16.56 1.00 -20.01
C ASP A 650 16.93 0.01 -21.12
N VAL A 651 17.35 0.55 -22.26
CA VAL A 651 17.64 -0.22 -23.48
C VAL A 651 18.86 -1.14 -23.30
N GLU A 652 19.89 -0.70 -22.59
CA GLU A 652 21.10 -1.51 -22.33
C GLU A 652 20.77 -2.70 -21.44
N PHE A 653 20.01 -2.44 -20.36
CA PHE A 653 19.51 -3.48 -19.47
C PHE A 653 18.62 -4.49 -20.22
N LEU A 654 17.61 -4.00 -20.96
CA LEU A 654 16.71 -4.86 -21.72
C LEU A 654 17.45 -5.73 -22.71
N SER A 655 18.36 -5.16 -23.52
CA SER A 655 19.11 -5.91 -24.52
C SER A 655 19.96 -7.01 -23.90
N SER A 656 20.68 -6.68 -22.81
CA SER A 656 21.62 -7.61 -22.19
C SER A 656 20.91 -8.76 -21.48
N VAL A 657 19.88 -8.46 -20.69
CA VAL A 657 19.13 -9.47 -19.92
C VAL A 657 18.26 -10.34 -20.84
N THR A 658 17.64 -9.76 -21.87
CA THR A 658 16.84 -10.52 -22.84
C THR A 658 17.73 -11.45 -23.67
N GLN A 659 18.95 -11.04 -24.02
CA GLN A 659 19.92 -11.91 -24.69
C GLN A 659 20.29 -13.12 -23.83
N VAL A 660 20.58 -12.92 -22.53
CA VAL A 660 20.84 -14.02 -21.59
C VAL A 660 19.65 -14.97 -21.54
N LEU A 661 18.43 -14.44 -21.36
CA LEU A 661 17.21 -15.24 -21.30
C LEU A 661 16.95 -16.02 -22.60
N SER A 662 17.19 -15.40 -23.77
CA SER A 662 17.05 -16.06 -25.08
C SER A 662 18.01 -17.23 -25.24
N THR A 663 19.28 -17.06 -24.90
CA THR A 663 20.30 -18.12 -24.97
C THR A 663 19.95 -19.28 -24.04
N VAL A 664 19.52 -18.96 -22.81
CA VAL A 664 19.10 -19.95 -21.81
C VAL A 664 17.91 -20.76 -22.29
N MET A 665 16.89 -20.10 -22.83
CA MET A 665 15.70 -20.78 -23.33
C MET A 665 16.00 -21.66 -24.55
N SER A 666 16.82 -21.19 -25.49
CA SER A 666 17.25 -22.03 -26.63
C SER A 666 18.04 -23.26 -26.18
N THR A 667 18.88 -23.11 -25.15
CA THR A 667 19.65 -24.22 -24.59
C THR A 667 18.75 -25.21 -23.84
N LEU A 668 17.78 -24.73 -23.06
CA LEU A 668 16.80 -25.57 -22.36
C LEU A 668 15.92 -26.39 -23.32
N VAL A 669 15.55 -25.84 -24.48
CA VAL A 669 14.82 -26.59 -25.53
C VAL A 669 15.68 -27.73 -26.10
N ALA A 670 16.99 -27.51 -26.25
CA ALA A 670 17.93 -28.52 -26.76
C ALA A 670 18.28 -29.59 -25.71
N MET A 671 18.11 -29.30 -24.42
CA MET A 671 18.38 -30.22 -23.32
C MET A 671 17.17 -31.11 -23.03
N SER A 672 17.42 -32.38 -22.66
CA SER A 672 16.38 -33.32 -22.21
C SER A 672 16.02 -33.16 -20.73
N THR A 673 16.91 -32.55 -19.95
CA THR A 673 16.74 -32.26 -18.52
C THR A 673 17.29 -30.86 -18.23
N PRO A 674 16.63 -30.02 -17.42
CA PRO A 674 15.44 -30.28 -16.60
C PRO A 674 14.11 -30.22 -17.37
N GLN A 675 13.05 -30.81 -16.81
CA GLN A 675 11.73 -30.87 -17.45
C GLN A 675 11.06 -29.48 -17.52
N PRO A 676 10.35 -29.14 -18.62
CA PRO A 676 9.67 -27.86 -18.78
C PRO A 676 8.77 -27.44 -17.61
N VAL A 677 8.08 -28.41 -16.98
CA VAL A 677 7.19 -28.16 -15.83
C VAL A 677 7.92 -27.55 -14.62
N THR A 678 9.24 -27.75 -14.47
CA THR A 678 10.00 -27.25 -13.31
C THR A 678 10.35 -25.77 -13.40
N TYR A 679 10.35 -25.19 -14.61
CA TYR A 679 10.79 -23.80 -14.83
C TYR A 679 9.77 -22.93 -15.56
N LEU A 680 8.84 -23.49 -16.33
CA LEU A 680 7.83 -22.71 -17.02
C LEU A 680 6.66 -22.31 -16.11
N SER A 681 6.14 -21.09 -16.32
CA SER A 681 5.01 -20.60 -15.54
C SER A 681 4.17 -19.56 -16.28
N LEU A 682 2.88 -19.48 -15.94
CA LEU A 682 1.97 -18.49 -16.50
C LEU A 682 2.38 -17.04 -16.18
N PRO A 683 2.85 -16.68 -14.96
CA PRO A 683 3.32 -15.32 -14.68
C PRO A 683 4.50 -14.89 -15.55
N MET A 684 5.44 -15.79 -15.81
CA MET A 684 6.57 -15.53 -16.71
C MET A 684 6.08 -15.20 -18.12
N VAL A 685 5.21 -16.04 -18.69
CA VAL A 685 4.66 -15.83 -20.04
C VAL A 685 3.85 -14.55 -20.12
N SER A 686 3.03 -14.26 -19.10
CA SER A 686 2.24 -13.04 -19.00
C SER A 686 3.12 -11.78 -18.98
N ALA A 687 4.23 -11.81 -18.24
CA ALA A 687 5.21 -10.72 -18.20
C ALA A 687 5.86 -10.48 -19.58
N LEU A 688 6.28 -11.55 -20.26
CA LEU A 688 6.87 -11.47 -21.60
C LEU A 688 5.89 -10.96 -22.67
N LEU A 689 4.63 -11.42 -22.62
CA LEU A 689 3.57 -10.91 -23.51
C LEU A 689 3.29 -9.43 -23.24
N SER A 690 3.21 -9.04 -21.97
CA SER A 690 3.02 -7.64 -21.58
C SER A 690 4.17 -6.76 -22.08
N LEU A 691 5.41 -7.27 -22.03
CA LEU A 691 6.58 -6.58 -22.56
C LEU A 691 6.52 -6.41 -24.08
N GLN A 692 5.97 -7.39 -24.81
CA GLN A 692 5.78 -7.33 -26.26
C GLN A 692 4.75 -6.27 -26.69
N ASP A 693 3.73 -6.04 -25.86
CA ASP A 693 2.74 -4.98 -26.08
C ASP A 693 3.31 -3.58 -25.83
N MET A 694 4.39 -3.47 -25.04
CA MET A 694 5.09 -2.21 -24.77
C MET A 694 5.97 -1.76 -25.94
N SER A 695 6.39 -0.49 -25.94
CA SER A 695 7.27 0.08 -26.97
C SER A 695 8.74 -0.28 -26.72
N VAL A 696 9.09 -1.55 -26.90
CA VAL A 696 10.46 -2.07 -26.75
C VAL A 696 11.31 -1.92 -28.02
N PRO A 697 12.66 -1.94 -27.92
CA PRO A 697 13.54 -1.98 -29.07
C PRO A 697 13.22 -3.18 -30.00
N PRO A 698 13.32 -3.03 -31.34
CA PRO A 698 13.00 -4.09 -32.30
C PRO A 698 13.78 -5.40 -32.10
N LEU A 699 15.07 -5.30 -31.75
CA LEU A 699 15.92 -6.45 -31.44
C LEU A 699 15.40 -7.23 -30.22
N VAL A 700 15.01 -6.50 -29.16
CA VAL A 700 14.44 -7.08 -27.93
C VAL A 700 13.09 -7.74 -28.25
N ALA A 701 12.23 -7.10 -29.04
CA ALA A 701 10.95 -7.68 -29.47
C ALA A 701 11.11 -8.98 -30.25
N ALA A 702 12.17 -9.09 -31.08
CA ALA A 702 12.48 -10.31 -31.81
C ALA A 702 12.97 -11.43 -30.87
N GLN A 703 13.84 -11.11 -29.91
CA GLN A 703 14.31 -12.06 -28.90
C GLN A 703 13.17 -12.57 -28.01
N ILE A 704 12.22 -11.72 -27.64
CA ILE A 704 11.01 -12.12 -26.88
C ILE A 704 10.18 -13.12 -27.68
N ASP A 705 9.95 -12.88 -28.97
CA ASP A 705 9.21 -13.82 -29.82
C ASP A 705 9.96 -15.17 -29.92
N THR A 706 11.31 -15.16 -30.00
CA THR A 706 12.12 -16.39 -29.93
C THR A 706 11.98 -17.12 -28.61
N ILE A 707 12.00 -16.40 -27.49
CA ILE A 707 11.75 -16.97 -26.15
C ILE A 707 10.36 -17.62 -26.10
N LEU A 708 9.31 -16.92 -26.54
CA LEU A 708 7.93 -17.42 -26.52
C LEU A 708 7.76 -18.65 -27.43
N ALA A 709 8.39 -18.68 -28.60
CA ALA A 709 8.39 -19.83 -29.49
C ALA A 709 9.10 -21.04 -28.85
N ASN A 710 10.24 -20.81 -28.20
CA ASN A 710 10.97 -21.84 -27.45
C ASN A 710 10.13 -22.43 -26.31
N ILE A 711 9.43 -21.58 -25.55
CA ILE A 711 8.49 -22.01 -24.49
C ILE A 711 7.41 -22.94 -25.06
N HIS A 712 6.84 -22.58 -26.21
CA HIS A 712 5.81 -23.38 -26.87
C HIS A 712 6.36 -24.76 -27.29
N SER A 713 7.53 -24.79 -27.92
CA SER A 713 8.21 -26.02 -28.36
C SER A 713 8.52 -26.97 -27.19
N SER A 714 9.07 -26.43 -26.09
CA SER A 714 9.34 -27.21 -24.88
C SER A 714 8.07 -27.82 -24.27
N HIS A 715 6.99 -27.05 -24.18
CA HIS A 715 5.73 -27.51 -23.57
C HIS A 715 4.99 -28.55 -24.44
N HIS A 716 4.99 -28.39 -25.76
CA HIS A 716 4.32 -29.35 -26.66
C HIS A 716 5.09 -30.66 -26.84
N GLY A 717 6.42 -30.64 -26.85
CA GLY A 717 7.25 -31.84 -26.95
C GLY A 717 7.02 -32.84 -25.80
N GLU A 718 6.73 -32.32 -24.60
CA GLU A 718 6.40 -33.13 -23.41
C GLU A 718 4.98 -33.74 -23.48
N SER A 719 4.01 -33.02 -24.04
CA SER A 719 2.63 -33.52 -24.24
C SER A 719 2.56 -34.71 -25.22
N MET A 720 3.39 -34.69 -26.27
CA MET A 720 3.43 -35.76 -27.28
C MET A 720 4.16 -37.01 -26.77
N THR A 721 5.25 -36.84 -26.03
CA THR A 721 5.99 -37.97 -25.41
C THR A 721 5.16 -38.66 -24.32
N ARG A 722 4.38 -37.92 -23.52
CA ARG A 722 3.40 -38.52 -22.59
C ARG A 722 2.32 -39.32 -23.32
N ARG A 723 1.73 -38.80 -24.41
CA ARG A 723 0.71 -39.52 -25.18
C ARG A 723 1.23 -40.82 -25.82
N ALA A 724 2.48 -40.85 -26.25
CA ALA A 724 3.10 -42.06 -26.80
C ALA A 724 3.38 -43.13 -25.71
N SER A 725 3.69 -42.71 -24.47
CA SER A 725 3.97 -43.61 -23.34
C SER A 725 2.72 -44.28 -22.74
N PHE A 726 1.51 -43.75 -22.97
CA PHE A 726 0.26 -44.31 -22.42
C PHE A 726 -0.42 -45.33 -23.35
N SER A 727 0.18 -45.68 -24.50
CA SER A 727 -0.41 -46.63 -25.46
C SER A 727 -0.38 -48.11 -25.02
N THR A 728 0.24 -48.47 -23.89
CA THR A 728 0.34 -49.89 -23.46
C THR A 728 0.29 -50.10 -21.94
N ARG A 729 -0.72 -49.54 -21.25
CA ARG A 729 -1.14 -50.10 -19.94
C ARG A 729 -2.59 -49.75 -19.63
N VAL A 730 -3.46 -50.74 -19.75
CA VAL A 730 -4.78 -50.74 -19.11
C VAL A 730 -4.54 -51.09 -17.65
N THR A 731 -4.78 -50.14 -16.75
CA THR A 731 -5.00 -50.42 -15.32
C THR A 731 -6.36 -49.85 -14.91
N PRO A 732 -7.10 -50.54 -14.03
CA PRO A 732 -8.49 -50.24 -13.75
C PRO A 732 -8.62 -49.00 -12.86
N ALA A 733 -9.78 -48.37 -13.00
CA ALA A 733 -10.20 -47.14 -12.36
C ALA A 733 -10.05 -47.16 -10.84
N ASP A 734 -9.35 -46.14 -10.32
CA ASP A 734 -9.60 -45.63 -8.98
C ASP A 734 -10.18 -44.22 -9.09
N LYS A 735 -11.35 -44.06 -8.49
CA LYS A 735 -12.08 -42.80 -8.34
C LYS A 735 -11.42 -42.01 -7.21
N ASP A 736 -10.91 -40.83 -7.56
CA ASP A 736 -10.65 -39.64 -6.71
C ASP A 736 -9.30 -38.97 -7.02
N MET A 737 -9.06 -38.67 -8.31
CA MET A 737 -8.09 -37.65 -8.69
C MET A 737 -8.79 -36.51 -9.40
N VAL A 738 -8.80 -35.35 -8.74
CA VAL A 738 -9.04 -34.05 -9.34
C VAL A 738 -8.32 -33.99 -10.68
N VAL A 739 -9.09 -33.89 -11.77
CA VAL A 739 -8.59 -33.66 -13.12
C VAL A 739 -7.72 -32.41 -13.07
N SER A 740 -6.40 -32.59 -13.12
CA SER A 740 -5.46 -31.50 -13.35
C SER A 740 -5.80 -30.91 -14.71
N THR A 741 -6.53 -29.79 -14.72
CA THR A 741 -6.63 -28.92 -15.89
C THR A 741 -5.21 -28.56 -16.32
N GLU A 742 -4.77 -29.08 -17.46
CA GLU A 742 -3.52 -28.66 -18.09
C GLU A 742 -3.54 -27.15 -18.21
N THR A 743 -2.70 -26.46 -17.44
CA THR A 743 -2.60 -25.01 -17.48
C THR A 743 -2.00 -24.60 -18.82
N VAL A 744 -2.84 -24.15 -19.75
CA VAL A 744 -2.43 -23.64 -21.05
C VAL A 744 -1.57 -22.39 -20.86
N LEU A 745 -0.26 -22.48 -21.12
CA LEU A 745 0.69 -21.38 -20.98
C LEU A 745 0.52 -20.30 -22.07
N LEU A 746 0.26 -20.72 -23.32
CA LEU A 746 0.04 -19.87 -24.48
C LEU A 746 -1.21 -20.34 -25.24
N THR A 747 -2.10 -19.41 -25.56
CA THR A 747 -3.28 -19.72 -26.39
C THR A 747 -2.87 -19.95 -27.85
N PRO A 748 -3.62 -20.75 -28.63
CA PRO A 748 -3.32 -20.96 -30.06
C PRO A 748 -3.22 -19.66 -30.87
N VAL A 749 -4.04 -18.67 -30.52
CA VAL A 749 -4.01 -17.33 -31.16
C VAL A 749 -2.70 -16.60 -30.86
N GLN A 750 -2.22 -16.66 -29.62
CA GLN A 750 -0.94 -16.05 -29.24
C GLN A 750 0.24 -16.74 -29.94
N VAL A 751 0.22 -18.07 -30.04
CA VAL A 751 1.26 -18.84 -30.75
C VAL A 751 1.27 -18.46 -32.23
N ALA A 752 0.11 -18.46 -32.89
CA ALA A 752 0.00 -18.07 -34.30
C ALA A 752 0.55 -16.66 -34.54
N ALA A 753 0.23 -15.71 -33.66
CA ALA A 753 0.74 -14.35 -33.75
C ALA A 753 2.26 -14.25 -33.54
N VAL A 754 2.84 -15.04 -32.63
CA VAL A 754 4.31 -15.09 -32.42
C VAL A 754 5.00 -15.66 -33.65
N LEU A 755 4.51 -16.79 -34.18
CA LEU A 755 5.08 -17.45 -35.34
C LEU A 755 4.97 -16.61 -36.62
N ASP A 756 3.82 -15.94 -36.83
CA ASP A 756 3.63 -15.02 -37.96
C ASP A 756 4.62 -13.85 -37.92
N ARG A 757 4.82 -13.24 -36.74
CA ARG A 757 5.84 -12.18 -36.57
C ARG A 757 7.26 -12.69 -36.82
N GLN A 758 7.61 -13.90 -36.39
CA GLN A 758 8.92 -14.48 -36.67
C GLN A 758 9.12 -14.73 -38.16
N ARG A 759 8.12 -15.31 -38.83
CA ARG A 759 8.12 -15.56 -40.26
C ARG A 759 8.30 -14.26 -41.05
N GLN A 760 7.51 -13.23 -40.75
CA GLN A 760 7.62 -11.93 -41.41
C GLN A 760 9.01 -11.30 -41.22
N ARG A 761 9.60 -11.36 -40.01
CA ARG A 761 10.97 -10.86 -39.79
C ARG A 761 12.01 -11.61 -40.61
N HIS A 762 11.88 -12.93 -40.70
CA HIS A 762 12.80 -13.74 -41.49
C HIS A 762 12.68 -13.41 -42.98
N GLU A 763 11.46 -13.36 -43.52
CA GLU A 763 11.21 -12.99 -44.92
C GLU A 763 11.77 -11.59 -45.25
N LEU A 764 11.54 -10.61 -44.37
CA LEU A 764 12.06 -9.24 -44.54
C LEU A 764 13.60 -9.19 -44.46
N LEU A 765 14.20 -9.92 -43.52
CA LEU A 765 15.66 -9.95 -43.38
C LEU A 765 16.30 -10.64 -44.59
N THR A 766 15.75 -11.76 -45.06
CA THR A 766 16.24 -12.47 -46.25
C THR A 766 16.10 -11.60 -47.51
N ALA A 767 14.98 -10.88 -47.67
CA ALA A 767 14.80 -9.93 -48.77
C ALA A 767 15.81 -8.77 -48.69
N ALA A 768 16.08 -8.26 -47.48
CA ALA A 768 17.07 -7.21 -47.27
C ALA A 768 18.50 -7.69 -47.55
N THR A 769 18.90 -8.88 -47.08
CA THR A 769 20.24 -9.43 -47.32
C THR A 769 20.47 -9.77 -48.79
N THR A 770 19.49 -10.38 -49.46
CA THR A 770 19.57 -10.67 -50.91
C THR A 770 19.68 -9.39 -51.74
N LEU A 771 18.94 -8.34 -51.37
CA LEU A 771 19.06 -7.02 -51.97
C LEU A 771 20.45 -6.39 -51.73
N ILE A 772 20.99 -6.54 -50.52
CA ILE A 772 22.32 -6.03 -50.18
C ILE A 772 23.39 -6.76 -51.00
N ASP A 773 23.34 -8.09 -51.05
CA ASP A 773 24.33 -8.91 -51.75
C ASP A 773 24.32 -8.67 -53.26
N ASP A 774 23.15 -8.47 -53.87
CA ASP A 774 23.01 -8.27 -55.31
C ASP A 774 23.36 -6.83 -55.77
N GLY A 775 23.13 -5.83 -54.92
CA GLY A 775 23.17 -4.43 -55.37
C GLY A 775 23.91 -3.42 -54.53
N PHE A 776 24.20 -3.68 -53.24
CA PHE A 776 24.74 -2.65 -52.34
C PHE A 776 26.14 -2.18 -52.73
N ALA A 777 27.03 -3.12 -53.10
CA ALA A 777 28.42 -2.81 -53.45
C ALA A 777 28.54 -1.87 -54.66
N GLN A 778 27.58 -1.94 -55.58
CA GLN A 778 27.54 -1.15 -56.82
C GLN A 778 26.44 -0.07 -56.82
N GLN A 779 25.69 0.07 -55.71
CA GLN A 779 24.54 0.97 -55.59
C GLN A 779 23.51 0.83 -56.73
N ARG A 780 23.23 -0.42 -57.14
CA ARG A 780 22.33 -0.73 -58.26
C ARG A 780 20.91 -0.21 -58.03
N THR A 781 20.24 0.24 -59.08
CA THR A 781 18.81 0.61 -59.00
C THR A 781 17.91 -0.63 -59.06
N MET A 782 16.63 -0.51 -58.65
CA MET A 782 15.69 -1.64 -58.64
C MET A 782 15.62 -2.38 -59.99
N LEU A 783 15.75 -1.66 -61.11
CA LEU A 783 15.72 -2.22 -62.47
C LEU A 783 16.99 -3.02 -62.83
N GLU A 784 18.12 -2.70 -62.19
CA GLU A 784 19.44 -3.30 -62.41
C GLU A 784 19.67 -4.55 -61.54
N LEU A 785 18.76 -4.84 -60.61
CA LEU A 785 18.79 -6.03 -59.77
C LEU A 785 18.33 -7.27 -60.56
N GLN A 786 18.79 -8.44 -60.11
CA GLN A 786 18.32 -9.70 -60.68
C GLN A 786 16.79 -9.82 -60.57
N PRO A 787 16.13 -10.44 -61.57
CA PRO A 787 14.68 -10.63 -61.54
C PRO A 787 14.18 -11.34 -60.27
N SER A 788 14.96 -12.31 -59.76
CA SER A 788 14.67 -13.01 -58.50
C SER A 788 14.72 -12.08 -57.28
N THR A 789 15.73 -11.21 -57.18
CA THR A 789 15.87 -10.21 -56.11
C THR A 789 14.72 -9.20 -56.15
N ARG A 790 14.32 -8.73 -57.33
CA ARG A 790 13.16 -7.83 -57.51
C ARG A 790 11.87 -8.44 -56.98
N VAL A 791 11.57 -9.67 -57.40
CA VAL A 791 10.37 -10.40 -56.95
C VAL A 791 10.38 -10.59 -55.44
N ALA A 792 11.54 -10.92 -54.85
CA ALA A 792 11.66 -11.08 -53.39
C ALA A 792 11.43 -9.77 -52.63
N VAL A 793 11.97 -8.65 -53.12
CA VAL A 793 11.78 -7.32 -52.52
C VAL A 793 10.34 -6.84 -52.67
N GLU A 794 9.72 -7.01 -53.84
CA GLU A 794 8.31 -6.65 -54.07
C GLU A 794 7.34 -7.48 -53.23
N ALA A 795 7.64 -8.76 -53.01
CA ALA A 795 6.86 -9.64 -52.15
C ALA A 795 7.00 -9.29 -50.66
N ALA A 796 8.20 -8.91 -50.22
CA ALA A 796 8.47 -8.57 -48.82
C ALA A 796 8.04 -7.14 -48.44
N PHE A 797 7.98 -6.21 -49.41
CA PHE A 797 7.63 -4.80 -49.20
C PHE A 797 6.47 -4.37 -50.14
N PRO A 798 5.28 -4.97 -50.04
CA PRO A 798 4.16 -4.62 -50.90
C PRO A 798 3.77 -3.15 -50.66
N GLN A 799 3.82 -2.34 -51.73
CA GLN A 799 3.45 -0.92 -51.73
C GLN A 799 4.29 -0.01 -50.81
N GLY A 800 5.52 -0.40 -50.45
CA GLY A 800 6.41 0.44 -49.63
C GLY A 800 5.95 0.60 -48.17
N GLN A 801 5.07 -0.28 -47.67
CA GLN A 801 4.61 -0.26 -46.28
C GLN A 801 5.10 -1.50 -45.54
N ALA A 802 6.18 -1.36 -44.76
CA ALA A 802 6.53 -2.34 -43.75
C ALA A 802 6.09 -1.83 -42.35
N PRO A 803 5.62 -2.71 -41.44
CA PRO A 803 5.31 -2.30 -40.08
C PRO A 803 6.55 -1.65 -39.45
N PRO A 804 6.44 -0.44 -38.85
CA PRO A 804 7.61 0.32 -38.38
C PRO A 804 8.45 -0.43 -37.33
N ARG A 805 7.85 -1.37 -36.58
CA ARG A 805 8.55 -2.24 -35.63
C ARG A 805 9.44 -3.31 -36.30
N MET A 806 9.10 -3.73 -37.53
CA MET A 806 9.86 -4.74 -38.28
C MET A 806 11.01 -4.12 -39.07
N LEU A 807 10.82 -2.91 -39.59
CA LEU A 807 11.88 -2.11 -40.23
C LEU A 807 13.05 -1.83 -39.29
N GLY A 808 12.75 -1.44 -38.04
CA GLY A 808 13.80 -1.22 -37.05
C GLY A 808 14.54 -2.51 -36.63
N TYR A 809 13.98 -3.70 -36.89
CA TYR A 809 14.70 -4.96 -36.70
C TYR A 809 15.73 -5.15 -37.81
N VAL A 810 15.35 -4.94 -39.07
CA VAL A 810 16.29 -4.98 -40.21
C VAL A 810 17.42 -3.97 -40.01
N GLU A 811 17.09 -2.73 -39.60
CA GLU A 811 18.08 -1.70 -39.25
C GLU A 811 19.12 -2.17 -38.22
N SER A 812 18.70 -2.98 -37.25
CA SER A 812 19.59 -3.51 -36.20
C SER A 812 20.49 -4.67 -36.66
N GLN A 813 20.19 -5.30 -37.80
CA GLN A 813 20.90 -6.50 -38.30
C GLN A 813 21.88 -6.20 -39.44
N VAL A 814 21.77 -5.05 -40.10
CA VAL A 814 22.62 -4.69 -41.24
C VAL A 814 23.36 -3.36 -41.01
N PRO A 815 24.52 -3.11 -41.64
CA PRO A 815 25.23 -1.84 -41.51
C PRO A 815 24.35 -0.65 -41.92
N ALA A 816 24.50 0.49 -41.25
CA ALA A 816 23.65 1.67 -41.48
C ALA A 816 23.61 2.14 -42.95
N ALA A 817 24.74 2.04 -43.66
CA ALA A 817 24.81 2.36 -45.10
C ALA A 817 24.03 1.36 -45.97
N ALA A 818 24.07 0.08 -45.61
CA ALA A 818 23.31 -0.98 -46.29
C ALA A 818 21.81 -0.84 -46.02
N PHE A 819 21.42 -0.51 -44.79
CA PHE A 819 20.03 -0.21 -44.45
C PHE A 819 19.49 0.99 -45.24
N ALA A 820 20.26 2.08 -45.34
CA ALA A 820 19.87 3.25 -46.11
C ALA A 820 19.68 2.94 -47.61
N TYR A 821 20.46 1.99 -48.14
CA TYR A 821 20.27 1.48 -49.50
C TYR A 821 18.98 0.65 -49.63
N VAL A 822 18.70 -0.26 -48.67
CA VAL A 822 17.45 -1.03 -48.64
C VAL A 822 16.22 -0.12 -48.61
N CYS A 823 16.19 0.88 -47.72
CA CYS A 823 15.08 1.84 -47.65
C CYS A 823 14.89 2.62 -48.95
N ARG A 824 15.98 3.00 -49.62
CA ARG A 824 15.94 3.74 -50.88
C ARG A 824 15.34 2.91 -52.02
N ILE A 825 15.76 1.66 -52.15
CA ILE A 825 15.31 0.77 -53.22
C ILE A 825 13.87 0.30 -52.99
N ALA A 826 13.50 0.01 -51.74
CA ALA A 826 12.15 -0.41 -51.38
C ALA A 826 11.15 0.76 -51.18
N HIS A 827 11.56 2.00 -51.48
CA HIS A 827 10.75 3.22 -51.29
C HIS A 827 10.17 3.36 -49.88
N LEU A 828 10.90 2.91 -48.86
CA LEU A 828 10.48 2.99 -47.46
C LEU A 828 10.86 4.35 -46.87
N GLU A 829 9.94 5.00 -46.16
CA GLU A 829 10.33 6.10 -45.29
C GLU A 829 11.26 5.55 -44.20
N PRO A 830 12.51 6.04 -44.10
CA PRO A 830 13.38 5.63 -43.00
C PRO A 830 12.68 5.97 -41.68
N PRO A 831 12.75 5.11 -40.65
CA PRO A 831 12.20 5.44 -39.34
C PRO A 831 12.77 6.79 -38.93
N GLY A 832 11.91 7.80 -38.81
CA GLY A 832 12.33 9.19 -38.65
C GLY A 832 13.41 9.32 -37.56
N PRO A 833 14.42 10.19 -37.74
CA PRO A 833 15.56 10.22 -36.84
C PRO A 833 15.07 10.36 -35.41
N ARG A 834 15.54 9.48 -34.51
CA ARG A 834 15.38 9.61 -33.05
C ARG A 834 16.18 10.82 -32.50
N THR A 835 16.17 11.95 -33.20
CA THR A 835 16.81 13.22 -32.85
C THR A 835 15.89 14.11 -32.03
N ALA A 836 15.24 13.55 -31.02
CA ALA A 836 14.74 14.34 -29.89
C ALA A 836 15.62 14.15 -28.63
N SER A 837 16.45 13.11 -28.55
CA SER A 837 17.37 12.90 -27.41
C SER A 837 18.86 12.99 -27.76
N LEU A 838 19.29 12.60 -28.97
CA LEU A 838 20.72 12.63 -29.35
C LEU A 838 21.17 13.93 -30.04
N ALA A 839 20.26 14.67 -30.69
CA ALA A 839 20.60 15.98 -31.28
C ALA A 839 20.88 17.08 -30.23
N ARG A 840 20.42 16.90 -28.97
CA ARG A 840 20.77 17.81 -27.87
C ARG A 840 22.21 17.63 -27.37
N ILE A 841 22.84 16.49 -27.63
CA ILE A 841 24.24 16.24 -27.24
C ILE A 841 25.19 16.77 -28.34
N ALA A 842 24.81 16.66 -29.62
CA ALA A 842 25.58 17.24 -30.73
C ALA A 842 25.42 18.78 -30.86
N SER A 843 24.36 19.39 -30.32
CA SER A 843 24.22 20.85 -30.24
C SER A 843 24.90 21.48 -29.01
N LEU A 844 25.45 20.68 -28.08
CA LEU A 844 26.21 21.15 -26.91
C LEU A 844 27.73 21.22 -27.16
N THR A 845 28.22 20.73 -28.30
CA THR A 845 29.64 20.83 -28.70
C THR A 845 29.98 22.09 -29.51
N ARG A 846 29.03 23.04 -29.64
CA ARG A 846 29.30 24.42 -30.09
C ARG A 846 28.84 25.44 -29.05
N VAL A 847 29.38 25.36 -27.85
CA VAL A 847 29.43 26.51 -26.95
C VAL A 847 30.89 26.97 -26.93
N ARG A 848 31.15 28.21 -27.34
CA ARG A 848 32.46 28.85 -27.21
C ARG A 848 32.92 28.74 -25.75
N PRO A 849 34.21 28.53 -25.46
CA PRO A 849 34.69 28.60 -24.08
C PRO A 849 34.43 30.01 -23.55
N ALA A 850 33.47 30.14 -22.63
CA ALA A 850 33.39 31.30 -21.77
C ALA A 850 34.43 31.08 -20.67
N SER A 851 35.48 31.90 -20.68
CA SER A 851 36.45 31.97 -19.58
C SER A 851 35.71 32.41 -18.31
N ILE A 852 35.65 31.51 -17.33
CA ILE A 852 35.24 31.86 -15.97
C ILE A 852 36.54 32.22 -15.24
N ASP A 853 36.75 33.51 -15.05
CA ASP A 853 37.85 33.98 -14.20
C ASP A 853 37.45 33.76 -12.74
N ALA A 854 38.08 32.78 -12.11
CA ALA A 854 38.00 32.56 -10.67
C ALA A 854 39.20 33.26 -10.02
N TYR A 855 38.94 34.28 -9.21
CA TYR A 855 39.96 34.87 -8.34
C TYR A 855 39.77 34.39 -6.91
N VAL A 856 40.87 33.99 -6.28
CA VAL A 856 40.91 33.59 -4.87
C VAL A 856 41.29 34.83 -4.07
N ASP A 857 40.39 35.31 -3.21
CA ASP A 857 40.74 36.41 -2.31
C ASP A 857 41.74 35.95 -1.23
N GLU A 858 42.38 36.89 -0.53
CA GLU A 858 43.38 36.61 0.50
C GLU A 858 42.85 35.78 1.70
N LYS A 859 41.55 35.44 1.73
CA LYS A 859 40.91 34.59 2.75
C LYS A 859 40.53 33.20 2.23
N GLY A 860 40.89 32.85 1.00
CA GLY A 860 40.71 31.51 0.43
C GLY A 860 39.27 31.21 -0.03
N ILE A 861 38.44 32.24 -0.25
CA ILE A 861 37.06 32.05 -0.72
C ILE A 861 37.00 32.27 -2.23
N VAL A 862 36.53 31.26 -2.97
CA VAL A 862 36.34 31.33 -4.42
C VAL A 862 34.97 31.96 -4.71
N GLN A 863 34.96 33.14 -5.34
CA GLN A 863 33.74 33.75 -5.86
C GLN A 863 33.70 33.64 -7.40
N CYS A 864 32.66 32.98 -7.92
CA CYS A 864 32.37 32.94 -9.35
C CYS A 864 31.30 34.00 -9.67
N SER A 865 31.55 34.90 -10.62
CA SER A 865 30.55 35.86 -11.10
C SER A 865 30.13 35.53 -12.54
N GLY A 866 28.81 35.46 -12.78
CA GLY A 866 28.20 35.24 -14.09
C GLY A 866 26.68 35.15 -13.99
N PHE A 867 25.97 36.02 -14.72
CA PHE A 867 24.52 36.24 -14.67
C PHE A 867 23.68 35.02 -15.16
N SER A 868 22.45 34.95 -14.63
CA SER A 868 21.48 33.84 -14.65
C SER A 868 21.17 33.18 -15.98
#